data_AF-A0A7V9NA08-F1
#
_entry.id   AF-A0A7V9NA08-F1
#
_cell.length_a   1.000
_cell.length_b   1.000
_cell.length_c   1.000
_cell.angle_alpha   90.00
_cell.angle_beta   90.00
_cell.angle_gamma   90.00
#
_symmetry.space_group_name_H-M   'P 1'
#
loop_
_entity.id
_entity.type
_entity.pdbx_description
1 polymer ?
#
loop_
_entity_poly.entity_id
_entity_poly.type
_entity_poly.pdbx_seq_one_letter_code
_entity_poly.pdbx_strand_id
1 'polypeptide(L)'
;MSRRGMAGVCMALALLAAACEPSRSGPGGSAGREGSPEADGSAGCDPHEAPADHALVQTATEPAPLEASGGAETRVVVDAGADIGSISPHIYGVNHRYPYGGFGIWDEASGDFYPRFLNNFEEAGFSAVRFPGGRIANTYHWKRGIGPPQDRTPNVNGGALQPVTNEYGPDEFGDLLERTGAEGNVMVNFGTGTAREAADWVEYMNSPVGANSNGGRDWAEVRAENGHPEPYGIHYWEVGNEFNSGDKVYWVGSDSSFLEKAQKYAFGGSTEFAEDRVAGYADHREGAEVSDGSKSQTFYIRYPPVEPDSATIFVDGEPWTRVENLAVAGRENVYELNEVTGKISFGDAQHGNVPPEGARITAAYTSGPHEGFVDFYAEMKEVDPSIRIGAAVHSAEFLSTMGSQYPYDFLVVHSYGIFNEKPAGPGQLHDLMMRLPKDQLKWLQHTEDEILKYAGAERAEEIEIIVTEYGPAPWLKRGIGQLDDPPDHYLQSLDVALYTGLLMRDWIELEIPMAEKHTLIDFDPENPPEGFTRVHKAEQAVIGPKPCFVPSATSSIFRMFTSMMGPTRVNSWVTGNPTKRIFEGTSLASLVPVSSVDEEGNLYLIVINRDRSAEVEAEVRTRGTDAASALELWSLTGPSYLSINTEEDPDRVSIERSVVEQPPESIVYTFPPHSATAFKFSP
;
A
#
# COMPACT_ATOMS: atom_id res chain seq x y z
N MET A 1 -22.29 -50.04 38.32
CA MET A 1 -23.56 -49.72 37.64
C MET A 1 -23.41 -48.28 37.14
N SER A 2 -23.45 -47.90 35.86
CA SER A 2 -23.88 -48.53 34.59
C SER A 2 -23.03 -47.93 33.44
N ARG A 3 -22.27 -48.77 32.71
CA ARG A 3 -22.41 -49.15 31.26
C ARG A 3 -21.98 -48.04 30.28
N ARG A 4 -20.79 -48.09 29.64
CA ARG A 4 -20.27 -48.96 28.53
C ARG A 4 -21.03 -48.87 27.21
N GLY A 5 -20.30 -48.53 26.14
CA GLY A 5 -20.53 -49.07 24.79
C GLY A 5 -20.10 -48.17 23.63
N MET A 6 -18.85 -48.25 23.17
CA MET A 6 -18.49 -47.93 21.78
C MET A 6 -17.66 -49.10 21.24
N ALA A 7 -18.19 -49.76 20.22
CA ALA A 7 -17.55 -50.84 19.49
C ALA A 7 -17.02 -50.27 18.18
N GLY A 8 -15.71 -50.38 17.96
CA GLY A 8 -15.08 -50.23 16.65
C GLY A 8 -14.97 -51.59 15.98
N VAL A 9 -15.25 -51.64 14.68
CA VAL A 9 -14.90 -52.76 13.79
C VAL A 9 -14.19 -52.17 12.57
N CYS A 10 -13.07 -52.81 12.24
CA CYS A 10 -12.14 -52.49 11.17
C CYS A 10 -12.63 -52.88 9.76
N MET A 11 -11.93 -52.26 8.79
CA MET A 11 -11.37 -52.82 7.56
C MET A 11 -12.17 -52.86 6.25
N ALA A 12 -11.40 -52.56 5.18
CA ALA A 12 -11.46 -53.04 3.79
C ALA A 12 -12.15 -52.13 2.76
N LEU A 13 -11.69 -51.97 1.52
CA LEU A 13 -10.42 -52.22 0.83
C LEU A 13 -10.51 -51.46 -0.52
N ALA A 14 -9.37 -51.04 -1.07
CA ALA A 14 -9.24 -50.43 -2.38
C ALA A 14 -9.56 -51.38 -3.54
N LEU A 15 -9.99 -50.83 -4.68
CA LEU A 15 -9.79 -51.37 -6.04
C LEU A 15 -10.36 -50.38 -7.07
N LEU A 16 -9.53 -49.94 -8.02
CA LEU A 16 -9.93 -49.88 -9.44
C LEU A 16 -8.71 -49.74 -10.34
N ALA A 17 -8.70 -50.60 -11.36
CA ALA A 17 -7.63 -50.86 -12.30
C ALA A 17 -7.83 -50.13 -13.64
N ALA A 18 -6.71 -49.96 -14.34
CA ALA A 18 -6.58 -49.46 -15.70
C ALA A 18 -7.19 -50.38 -16.78
N ALA A 19 -7.48 -49.85 -17.98
CA ALA A 19 -6.78 -50.21 -19.23
C ALA A 19 -7.47 -49.73 -20.53
N CYS A 20 -6.62 -49.25 -21.46
CA CYS A 20 -6.60 -49.51 -22.92
C CYS A 20 -7.62 -48.90 -23.91
N GLU A 21 -7.09 -47.98 -24.72
CA GLU A 21 -7.22 -47.88 -26.20
C GLU A 21 -6.80 -49.20 -26.92
N PRO A 22 -7.13 -49.49 -28.22
CA PRO A 22 -6.87 -48.61 -29.40
C PRO A 22 -7.78 -48.79 -30.66
N SER A 23 -7.62 -47.94 -31.69
CA SER A 23 -7.19 -48.35 -33.06
C SER A 23 -7.28 -47.26 -34.15
N ARG A 24 -6.51 -47.49 -35.23
CA ARG A 24 -5.93 -46.58 -36.22
C ARG A 24 -6.72 -46.37 -37.54
N SER A 25 -6.43 -45.21 -38.18
CA SER A 25 -6.03 -44.94 -39.59
C SER A 25 -7.02 -44.87 -40.78
N GLY A 26 -7.20 -43.62 -41.29
CA GLY A 26 -6.93 -43.12 -42.67
C GLY A 26 -7.98 -43.30 -43.80
N PRO A 27 -7.88 -42.62 -44.98
CA PRO A 27 -7.25 -41.31 -45.31
C PRO A 27 -8.09 -40.38 -46.27
N GLY A 28 -7.77 -39.07 -46.30
CA GLY A 28 -7.66 -38.22 -47.52
C GLY A 28 -8.90 -37.54 -48.15
N GLY A 29 -8.83 -36.20 -48.34
CA GLY A 29 -9.27 -35.54 -49.59
C GLY A 29 -10.28 -34.36 -49.53
N SER A 30 -9.74 -33.14 -49.70
CA SER A 30 -10.29 -31.93 -50.36
C SER A 30 -11.48 -31.11 -49.82
N ALA A 31 -11.16 -29.85 -49.53
CA ALA A 31 -11.80 -28.58 -49.95
C ALA A 31 -13.25 -28.24 -49.52
N GLY A 32 -13.39 -27.16 -48.73
CA GLY A 32 -14.64 -26.43 -48.53
C GLY A 32 -14.52 -25.39 -47.42
N ARG A 33 -14.81 -24.14 -47.75
CA ARG A 33 -14.85 -22.96 -46.87
C ARG A 33 -15.91 -23.05 -45.76
N GLU A 34 -15.76 -22.12 -44.81
CA GLU A 34 -16.78 -21.52 -43.93
C GLU A 34 -17.15 -22.27 -42.63
N GLY A 35 -17.01 -21.54 -41.52
CA GLY A 35 -17.45 -21.94 -40.19
C GLY A 35 -16.49 -21.49 -39.09
N SER A 36 -16.39 -20.17 -38.87
CA SER A 36 -15.92 -19.64 -37.58
C SER A 36 -16.82 -20.20 -36.46
N PRO A 37 -16.29 -20.65 -35.31
CA PRO A 37 -17.12 -20.79 -34.13
C PRO A 37 -17.51 -19.39 -33.69
N GLU A 38 -18.82 -19.16 -33.62
CA GLU A 38 -19.41 -17.95 -33.04
C GLU A 38 -18.87 -17.73 -31.63
N ALA A 39 -18.54 -16.46 -31.38
CA ALA A 39 -18.19 -15.91 -30.09
C ALA A 39 -19.35 -16.12 -29.11
N ASP A 40 -19.03 -16.70 -27.96
CA ASP A 40 -19.89 -16.69 -26.78
C ASP A 40 -19.25 -15.74 -25.77
N GLY A 41 -19.95 -14.63 -25.48
CA GLY A 41 -19.89 -13.89 -24.23
C GLY A 41 -18.77 -12.90 -23.89
N SER A 42 -17.62 -12.83 -24.59
CA SER A 42 -16.52 -11.90 -24.22
C SER A 42 -16.40 -10.70 -25.18
N ALA A 43 -17.26 -9.70 -24.99
CA ALA A 43 -16.95 -8.33 -25.37
C ALA A 43 -16.76 -7.56 -24.06
N GLY A 44 -15.64 -6.86 -23.86
CA GLY A 44 -15.61 -5.97 -22.69
C GLY A 44 -14.34 -5.17 -22.44
N CYS A 45 -13.15 -5.74 -22.62
CA CYS A 45 -11.94 -5.04 -22.19
C CYS A 45 -10.75 -5.41 -23.08
N ASP A 46 -10.60 -4.72 -24.21
CA ASP A 46 -9.29 -4.72 -24.88
C ASP A 46 -8.28 -4.00 -23.96
N PRO A 47 -7.20 -4.67 -23.51
CA PRO A 47 -6.23 -4.09 -22.58
C PRO A 47 -5.44 -2.90 -23.16
N HIS A 48 -5.45 -2.72 -24.50
CA HIS A 48 -4.73 -1.63 -25.17
C HIS A 48 -5.64 -0.47 -25.60
N GLU A 49 -6.95 -0.59 -25.40
CA GLU A 49 -7.90 0.47 -25.73
C GLU A 49 -8.26 1.25 -24.46
N ALA A 50 -7.90 2.54 -24.45
CA ALA A 50 -8.42 3.48 -23.46
C ALA A 50 -9.95 3.43 -23.51
N PRO A 51 -10.66 3.53 -22.36
CA PRO A 51 -12.10 3.53 -22.38
C PRO A 51 -12.58 4.66 -23.30
N ALA A 52 -13.26 4.30 -24.40
CA ALA A 52 -14.07 5.26 -25.12
C ALA A 52 -15.16 5.71 -24.15
N ASP A 53 -15.47 7.01 -24.07
CA ASP A 53 -16.61 7.58 -23.33
C ASP A 53 -17.82 6.64 -23.43
N HIS A 54 -17.99 5.77 -22.44
CA HIS A 54 -19.06 4.79 -22.44
C HIS A 54 -20.31 5.58 -22.08
N ALA A 55 -21.12 5.84 -23.11
CA ALA A 55 -22.37 6.52 -22.98
C ALA A 55 -23.24 5.84 -21.91
N LEU A 56 -23.49 6.59 -20.83
CA LEU A 56 -24.43 6.36 -19.73
C LEU A 56 -25.55 5.38 -20.11
N VAL A 57 -25.44 4.12 -19.68
CA VAL A 57 -26.60 3.21 -19.69
C VAL A 57 -27.50 3.60 -18.53
N GLN A 58 -28.65 4.18 -18.86
CA GLN A 58 -29.66 4.68 -17.94
C GLN A 58 -30.15 3.62 -16.94
N THR A 59 -29.60 3.64 -15.73
CA THR A 59 -30.35 3.40 -14.48
C THR A 59 -29.96 4.38 -13.36
N ALA A 60 -29.45 5.55 -13.73
CA ALA A 60 -29.12 6.61 -12.79
C ALA A 60 -30.37 7.39 -12.36
N THR A 61 -30.56 7.53 -11.05
CA THR A 61 -31.38 8.63 -10.51
C THR A 61 -30.58 9.91 -10.73
N GLU A 62 -31.10 10.81 -11.57
CA GLU A 62 -30.58 12.19 -11.69
C GLU A 62 -30.39 12.81 -10.29
N PRO A 63 -29.41 13.73 -10.11
CA PRO A 63 -29.26 14.44 -8.84
C PRO A 63 -30.61 15.02 -8.39
N ALA A 64 -30.86 15.04 -7.08
CA ALA A 64 -32.12 15.56 -6.56
C ALA A 64 -32.34 16.99 -7.11
N PRO A 65 -33.55 17.30 -7.61
CA PRO A 65 -33.81 18.60 -8.21
C PRO A 65 -33.58 19.71 -7.18
N LEU A 66 -32.98 20.82 -7.62
CA LEU A 66 -32.81 22.00 -6.78
C LEU A 66 -34.17 22.67 -6.58
N GLU A 67 -34.59 22.82 -5.32
CA GLU A 67 -35.81 23.56 -4.99
C GLU A 67 -35.49 24.96 -4.44
N ALA A 68 -36.36 25.92 -4.74
CA ALA A 68 -36.26 27.28 -4.20
C ALA A 68 -36.59 27.30 -2.70
N SER A 69 -35.86 28.11 -1.94
CA SER A 69 -35.94 28.31 -0.48
C SER A 69 -37.28 27.94 0.17
N GLY A 70 -37.25 26.91 1.03
CA GLY A 70 -38.43 26.33 1.69
C GLY A 70 -38.21 26.01 3.17
N GLY A 71 -37.60 26.90 3.97
CA GLY A 71 -37.63 26.81 5.44
C GLY A 71 -37.12 25.51 6.08
N ALA A 72 -36.25 24.74 5.40
CA ALA A 72 -35.72 23.47 5.90
C ALA A 72 -35.10 23.63 7.30
N GLU A 73 -35.34 22.66 8.18
CA GLU A 73 -34.81 22.66 9.56
C GLU A 73 -33.29 22.46 9.57
N THR A 74 -32.77 21.64 8.64
CA THR A 74 -31.34 21.38 8.45
C THR A 74 -30.74 22.41 7.49
N ARG A 75 -29.54 22.93 7.82
CA ARG A 75 -28.79 23.81 6.93
C ARG A 75 -27.32 23.42 6.88
N VAL A 76 -26.77 23.31 5.68
CA VAL A 76 -25.32 23.23 5.44
C VAL A 76 -24.85 24.64 5.14
N VAL A 77 -23.97 25.18 5.97
CA VAL A 77 -23.48 26.55 5.85
C VAL A 77 -22.00 26.52 5.52
N VAL A 78 -21.61 27.32 4.54
CA VAL A 78 -20.21 27.55 4.16
C VAL A 78 -19.89 29.03 4.33
N ASP A 79 -18.77 29.32 4.98
CA ASP A 79 -18.24 30.66 5.16
C ASP A 79 -16.94 30.82 4.36
N ALA A 80 -17.07 31.27 3.11
CA ALA A 80 -15.97 31.37 2.16
C ALA A 80 -14.99 32.51 2.49
N GLY A 81 -15.38 33.45 3.36
CA GLY A 81 -14.51 34.56 3.77
C GLY A 81 -13.47 34.18 4.83
N ALA A 82 -13.53 32.96 5.38
CA ALA A 82 -12.65 32.49 6.43
C ALA A 82 -11.61 31.52 5.84
N ASP A 83 -10.45 32.03 5.45
CA ASP A 83 -9.25 31.21 5.23
C ASP A 83 -8.85 30.60 6.58
N ILE A 84 -8.95 29.27 6.65
CA ILE A 84 -8.64 28.51 7.86
C ILE A 84 -7.53 27.48 7.62
N GLY A 85 -6.78 27.56 6.53
CA GLY A 85 -5.66 26.65 6.26
C GLY A 85 -5.57 26.18 4.81
N SER A 86 -4.52 25.44 4.49
CA SER A 86 -4.27 24.88 3.16
C SER A 86 -4.58 23.39 3.08
N ILE A 87 -4.97 22.93 1.90
CA ILE A 87 -5.12 21.53 1.56
C ILE A 87 -3.87 21.11 0.78
N SER A 88 -3.07 20.21 1.34
CA SER A 88 -1.92 19.68 0.63
C SER A 88 -2.39 18.90 -0.61
N PRO A 89 -1.75 19.07 -1.78
CA PRO A 89 -2.08 18.28 -2.95
C PRO A 89 -1.79 16.78 -2.74
N HIS A 90 -0.88 16.39 -1.85
CA HIS A 90 -0.43 14.99 -1.69
C HIS A 90 -1.31 14.15 -0.74
N ILE A 91 -2.45 14.67 -0.27
CA ILE A 91 -3.39 13.89 0.54
C ILE A 91 -4.19 12.85 -0.26
N TYR A 92 -4.14 12.94 -1.59
CA TYR A 92 -4.81 12.05 -2.52
C TYR A 92 -3.85 10.98 -3.05
N GLY A 93 -2.96 10.50 -2.19
CA GLY A 93 -1.96 9.51 -2.54
C GLY A 93 -2.45 8.06 -2.44
N VAL A 94 -1.64 7.15 -2.97
CA VAL A 94 -1.86 5.70 -2.96
C VAL A 94 -0.58 4.95 -2.63
N ASN A 95 -0.70 3.86 -1.88
CA ASN A 95 0.42 2.96 -1.63
C ASN A 95 0.50 1.89 -2.72
N HIS A 96 1.68 1.69 -3.31
CA HIS A 96 1.91 0.71 -4.37
C HIS A 96 3.16 -0.15 -4.13
N ARG A 97 3.25 -1.29 -4.83
CA ARG A 97 4.21 -2.35 -4.53
C ARG A 97 4.82 -2.96 -5.79
N TYR A 98 6.12 -3.26 -5.74
CA TYR A 98 6.92 -3.70 -6.90
C TYR A 98 6.65 -5.09 -7.53
N PRO A 99 6.25 -6.14 -6.79
CA PRO A 99 6.19 -7.51 -7.32
C PRO A 99 5.29 -7.69 -8.53
N TYR A 100 5.55 -8.71 -9.33
CA TYR A 100 4.62 -9.18 -10.38
C TYR A 100 4.28 -8.10 -11.41
N GLY A 101 5.29 -7.36 -11.88
CA GLY A 101 5.09 -6.21 -12.78
C GLY A 101 4.24 -5.11 -12.15
N GLY A 102 4.49 -4.78 -10.87
CA GLY A 102 3.69 -3.81 -10.13
C GLY A 102 2.24 -4.28 -9.95
N PHE A 103 2.05 -5.57 -9.62
CA PHE A 103 0.75 -6.23 -9.58
C PHE A 103 -0.05 -6.09 -10.89
N GLY A 104 0.67 -6.16 -12.02
CA GLY A 104 0.09 -6.18 -13.35
C GLY A 104 -0.20 -4.82 -13.98
N ILE A 105 0.39 -3.73 -13.47
CA ILE A 105 0.32 -2.41 -14.13
C ILE A 105 1.34 -2.28 -15.25
N TRP A 106 2.48 -2.97 -15.12
CA TRP A 106 3.55 -2.99 -16.10
C TRP A 106 3.38 -4.18 -17.04
N ASP A 107 3.28 -3.89 -18.34
CA ASP A 107 3.23 -4.90 -19.38
C ASP A 107 4.64 -5.17 -19.91
N GLU A 108 5.28 -6.23 -19.41
CA GLU A 108 6.62 -6.64 -19.83
C GLU A 108 6.72 -6.89 -21.35
N ALA A 109 5.62 -7.29 -22.00
CA ALA A 109 5.62 -7.60 -23.43
C ALA A 109 5.79 -6.35 -24.28
N SER A 110 5.19 -5.22 -23.87
CA SER A 110 5.35 -3.93 -24.53
C SER A 110 6.47 -3.08 -23.92
N GLY A 111 6.85 -3.34 -22.67
CA GLY A 111 7.76 -2.50 -21.90
C GLY A 111 7.14 -1.15 -21.55
N ASP A 112 5.83 -1.14 -21.27
CA ASP A 112 5.04 0.06 -20.98
C ASP A 112 3.87 -0.29 -20.03
N PHE A 113 3.19 0.72 -19.49
CA PHE A 113 1.96 0.57 -18.74
C PHE A 113 0.77 0.30 -19.67
N TYR A 114 -0.24 -0.40 -19.15
CA TYR A 114 -1.53 -0.49 -19.83
C TYR A 114 -2.19 0.91 -19.93
N PRO A 115 -2.57 1.39 -21.14
CA PRO A 115 -3.17 2.72 -21.30
C PRO A 115 -4.41 2.94 -20.43
N ARG A 116 -5.22 1.90 -20.25
CA ARG A 116 -6.41 1.93 -19.40
C ARG A 116 -6.06 2.16 -17.92
N PHE A 117 -4.99 1.54 -17.43
CA PHE A 117 -4.53 1.76 -16.06
C PHE A 117 -4.13 3.24 -15.86
N LEU A 118 -3.35 3.80 -16.77
CA LEU A 118 -2.93 5.21 -16.68
C LEU A 118 -4.11 6.17 -16.76
N ASN A 119 -5.06 5.95 -17.67
CA ASN A 119 -6.27 6.75 -17.75
C ASN A 119 -7.05 6.72 -16.43
N ASN A 120 -7.22 5.54 -15.83
CA ASN A 120 -7.94 5.42 -14.56
C ASN A 120 -7.17 6.03 -13.39
N PHE A 121 -5.84 6.00 -13.41
CA PHE A 121 -4.97 6.68 -12.45
C PHE A 121 -5.16 8.20 -12.52
N GLU A 122 -5.06 8.77 -13.73
CA GLU A 122 -5.24 10.20 -14.00
C GLU A 122 -6.67 10.66 -13.69
N GLU A 123 -7.68 9.87 -14.08
CA GLU A 123 -9.09 10.18 -13.86
C GLU A 123 -9.49 10.17 -12.37
N ALA A 124 -8.87 9.31 -11.56
CA ALA A 124 -9.00 9.36 -10.10
C ALA A 124 -8.31 10.60 -9.50
N GLY A 125 -7.27 11.11 -10.16
CA GLY A 125 -6.48 12.26 -9.72
C GLY A 125 -5.51 11.92 -8.59
N PHE A 126 -4.93 10.71 -8.58
CA PHE A 126 -3.92 10.36 -7.58
C PHE A 126 -2.71 11.27 -7.71
N SER A 127 -2.26 11.82 -6.58
CA SER A 127 -1.27 12.90 -6.55
C SER A 127 0.04 12.53 -5.85
N ALA A 128 0.10 11.33 -5.26
CA ALA A 128 1.30 10.77 -4.65
C ALA A 128 1.28 9.24 -4.74
N VAL A 129 2.46 8.64 -4.86
CA VAL A 129 2.61 7.18 -4.90
C VAL A 129 3.74 6.72 -3.99
N ARG A 130 3.40 5.86 -3.03
CA ARG A 130 4.37 5.15 -2.20
C ARG A 130 4.96 3.97 -2.94
N PHE A 131 6.28 3.80 -2.87
CA PHE A 131 7.01 2.68 -3.47
C PHE A 131 8.20 2.27 -2.57
N PRO A 132 8.62 1.01 -2.53
CA PRO A 132 8.05 -0.18 -3.16
C PRO A 132 7.02 -0.88 -2.25
N GLY A 133 6.55 -0.17 -1.23
CA GLY A 133 5.35 -0.41 -0.44
C GLY A 133 5.43 -1.50 0.63
N GLY A 134 4.94 -1.18 1.83
CA GLY A 134 4.70 -2.11 2.93
C GLY A 134 5.88 -3.02 3.34
N ARG A 135 5.54 -4.22 3.81
CA ARG A 135 6.51 -5.18 4.36
C ARG A 135 7.62 -5.60 3.37
N ILE A 136 7.35 -5.58 2.08
CA ILE A 136 8.29 -6.09 1.07
C ILE A 136 9.48 -5.15 0.81
N ALA A 137 9.36 -3.89 1.17
CA ALA A 137 10.44 -2.91 1.07
C ALA A 137 11.59 -3.17 2.07
N ASN A 138 11.30 -3.77 3.22
CA ASN A 138 12.30 -4.15 4.24
C ASN A 138 13.28 -5.25 3.76
N THR A 139 13.10 -5.79 2.56
CA THR A 139 13.97 -6.78 1.92
C THR A 139 14.20 -6.47 0.44
N TYR A 140 13.91 -5.23 0.02
CA TYR A 140 14.03 -4.79 -1.36
C TYR A 140 15.38 -4.12 -1.60
N HIS A 141 16.27 -4.83 -2.28
CA HIS A 141 17.52 -4.27 -2.79
C HIS A 141 17.27 -3.65 -4.16
N TRP A 142 17.07 -2.33 -4.21
CA TRP A 142 16.62 -1.59 -5.40
C TRP A 142 17.54 -1.78 -6.61
N LYS A 143 18.84 -1.95 -6.38
CA LYS A 143 19.85 -2.19 -7.43
C LYS A 143 19.58 -3.47 -8.22
N ARG A 144 18.82 -4.41 -7.66
CA ARG A 144 18.41 -5.66 -8.35
C ARG A 144 17.26 -5.45 -9.33
N GLY A 145 16.61 -4.29 -9.30
CA GLY A 145 15.46 -3.93 -10.13
C GLY A 145 15.71 -2.85 -11.17
N ILE A 146 16.97 -2.43 -11.39
CA ILE A 146 17.34 -1.45 -12.42
C ILE A 146 18.11 -2.11 -13.57
N GLY A 147 18.19 -1.42 -14.70
CA GLY A 147 18.90 -1.89 -15.88
C GLY A 147 18.12 -2.92 -16.69
N PRO A 148 18.76 -3.59 -17.68
CA PRO A 148 18.07 -4.47 -18.62
C PRO A 148 17.30 -5.60 -17.90
N PRO A 149 16.03 -5.88 -18.26
CA PRO A 149 15.21 -6.87 -17.55
C PRO A 149 15.86 -8.24 -17.37
N GLN A 150 16.62 -8.72 -18.36
CA GLN A 150 17.30 -10.02 -18.30
C GLN A 150 18.44 -10.10 -17.27
N ASP A 151 18.95 -8.96 -16.82
CA ASP A 151 20.05 -8.87 -15.84
C ASP A 151 19.53 -8.62 -14.41
N ARG A 152 18.22 -8.32 -14.27
CA ARG A 152 17.58 -8.12 -12.96
C ARG A 152 17.52 -9.43 -12.18
N THR A 153 17.73 -9.35 -10.87
CA THR A 153 17.78 -10.52 -9.97
C THR A 153 16.68 -10.44 -8.92
N PRO A 154 16.17 -11.56 -8.38
CA PRO A 154 15.05 -11.49 -7.45
C PRO A 154 15.43 -10.88 -6.09
N ASN A 155 14.42 -10.30 -5.45
CA ASN A 155 14.41 -9.92 -4.04
C ASN A 155 13.68 -10.96 -3.19
N VAL A 156 13.78 -10.86 -1.86
CA VAL A 156 13.01 -11.70 -0.95
C VAL A 156 11.64 -11.07 -0.72
N ASN A 157 10.56 -11.83 -0.79
CA ASN A 157 9.26 -11.36 -0.33
C ASN A 157 9.25 -11.21 1.19
N GLY A 158 9.10 -9.99 1.71
CA GLY A 158 9.13 -9.73 3.15
C GLY A 158 8.07 -10.48 4.00
N GLY A 159 7.04 -11.09 3.39
CA GLY A 159 6.05 -11.93 4.06
C GLY A 159 6.13 -13.41 3.72
N ALA A 160 6.06 -13.77 2.45
CA ALA A 160 6.08 -15.16 1.98
C ALA A 160 7.49 -15.78 1.99
N LEU A 161 8.53 -14.95 2.17
CA LEU A 161 9.95 -15.32 2.21
C LEU A 161 10.49 -15.98 0.94
N GLN A 162 9.69 -16.03 -0.13
CA GLN A 162 10.07 -16.61 -1.41
C GLN A 162 10.75 -15.58 -2.33
N PRO A 163 11.52 -16.01 -3.34
CA PRO A 163 12.04 -15.12 -4.37
C PRO A 163 10.91 -14.42 -5.13
N VAL A 164 11.09 -13.12 -5.39
CA VAL A 164 10.19 -12.31 -6.21
C VAL A 164 11.01 -11.48 -7.18
N THR A 165 10.61 -11.50 -8.44
CA THR A 165 11.26 -10.81 -9.56
C THR A 165 10.97 -9.30 -9.56
N ASN A 166 11.76 -8.56 -10.34
CA ASN A 166 11.76 -7.08 -10.38
C ASN A 166 11.42 -6.56 -11.78
N GLU A 167 10.28 -7.00 -12.34
CA GLU A 167 9.80 -6.50 -13.62
C GLU A 167 9.44 -5.02 -13.57
N TYR A 168 8.96 -4.55 -12.41
CA TYR A 168 8.68 -3.16 -12.10
C TYR A 168 9.61 -2.68 -10.99
N GLY A 169 10.55 -1.81 -11.33
CA GLY A 169 11.60 -1.30 -10.47
C GLY A 169 11.63 0.22 -10.40
N PRO A 170 12.76 0.82 -9.94
CA PRO A 170 12.90 2.26 -9.80
C PRO A 170 12.69 3.04 -11.11
N ASP A 171 13.12 2.48 -12.24
CA ASP A 171 12.99 3.13 -13.56
C ASP A 171 11.52 3.20 -14.00
N GLU A 172 10.79 2.09 -13.89
CA GLU A 172 9.36 2.05 -14.20
C GLU A 172 8.53 2.90 -13.22
N PHE A 173 8.91 2.92 -11.94
CA PHE A 173 8.28 3.81 -10.96
C PHE A 173 8.51 5.28 -11.31
N GLY A 174 9.73 5.65 -11.69
CA GLY A 174 10.05 6.99 -12.15
C GLY A 174 9.22 7.41 -13.38
N ASP A 175 9.07 6.54 -14.37
CA ASP A 175 8.21 6.79 -15.56
C ASP A 175 6.74 7.03 -15.16
N LEU A 176 6.21 6.27 -14.19
CA LEU A 176 4.86 6.50 -13.67
C LEU A 176 4.71 7.92 -13.10
N LEU A 177 5.68 8.38 -12.30
CA LEU A 177 5.65 9.70 -11.68
C LEU A 177 5.71 10.80 -12.75
N GLU A 178 6.61 10.70 -13.73
CA GLU A 178 6.76 11.71 -14.78
C GLU A 178 5.51 11.83 -15.67
N ARG A 179 4.87 10.70 -15.98
CA ARG A 179 3.67 10.68 -16.84
C ARG A 179 2.44 11.24 -16.14
N THR A 180 2.31 10.97 -14.85
CA THR A 180 1.12 11.34 -14.07
C THR A 180 1.29 12.66 -13.31
N GLY A 181 2.53 13.13 -13.12
CA GLY A 181 2.85 14.28 -12.27
C GLY A 181 2.66 14.00 -10.78
N ALA A 182 2.48 12.74 -10.37
CA ALA A 182 2.36 12.37 -8.97
C ALA A 182 3.69 12.54 -8.23
N GLU A 183 3.62 12.88 -6.94
CA GLU A 183 4.79 12.93 -6.06
C GLU A 183 5.22 11.51 -5.65
N GLY A 184 6.53 11.27 -5.58
CA GLY A 184 7.06 9.99 -5.12
C GLY A 184 7.33 9.97 -3.61
N ASN A 185 6.91 8.90 -2.94
CA ASN A 185 7.33 8.58 -1.58
C ASN A 185 8.07 7.22 -1.57
N VAL A 186 9.39 7.25 -1.35
CA VAL A 186 10.24 6.06 -1.46
C VAL A 186 10.65 5.52 -0.09
N MET A 187 10.43 4.23 0.12
CA MET A 187 10.85 3.54 1.32
C MET A 187 12.12 2.73 1.11
N VAL A 188 13.14 3.04 1.91
CA VAL A 188 14.44 2.36 1.86
C VAL A 188 14.49 1.13 2.75
N ASN A 189 15.30 0.16 2.35
CA ASN A 189 15.44 -1.11 3.04
C ASN A 189 16.28 -0.97 4.33
N PHE A 190 15.59 -0.94 5.48
CA PHE A 190 16.25 -0.98 6.80
C PHE A 190 16.51 -2.40 7.33
N GLY A 191 15.91 -3.42 6.72
CA GLY A 191 15.93 -4.78 7.26
C GLY A 191 17.09 -5.65 6.84
N THR A 192 17.55 -5.49 5.61
CA THR A 192 18.73 -6.18 5.08
C THR A 192 19.63 -5.25 4.27
N GLY A 193 19.23 -3.98 4.12
CA GLY A 193 20.01 -2.95 3.45
C GLY A 193 20.88 -2.14 4.41
N THR A 194 21.54 -1.12 3.88
CA THR A 194 22.45 -0.23 4.62
C THR A 194 22.12 1.24 4.35
N ALA A 195 22.61 2.14 5.20
CA ALA A 195 22.52 3.59 4.99
C ALA A 195 23.12 3.96 3.63
N ARG A 196 24.25 3.33 3.28
CA ARG A 196 24.89 3.51 2.00
C ARG A 196 24.04 3.09 0.80
N GLU A 197 23.33 1.96 0.91
CA GLU A 197 22.41 1.51 -0.15
C GLU A 197 21.25 2.49 -0.35
N ALA A 198 20.74 3.07 0.75
CA ALA A 198 19.70 4.09 0.71
C ALA A 198 20.20 5.40 0.08
N ALA A 199 21.37 5.88 0.47
CA ALA A 199 21.98 7.08 -0.09
C ALA A 199 22.33 6.93 -1.58
N ASP A 200 22.79 5.74 -2.00
CA ASP A 200 22.97 5.42 -3.43
C ASP A 200 21.63 5.48 -4.20
N TRP A 201 20.51 5.13 -3.56
CA TRP A 201 19.19 5.23 -4.19
C TRP A 201 18.76 6.69 -4.35
N VAL A 202 19.00 7.53 -3.34
CA VAL A 202 18.79 8.98 -3.43
C VAL A 202 19.62 9.55 -4.59
N GLU A 203 20.88 9.15 -4.72
CA GLU A 203 21.73 9.59 -5.83
C GLU A 203 21.14 9.17 -7.18
N TYR A 204 20.75 7.90 -7.31
CA TYR A 204 20.11 7.37 -8.51
C TYR A 204 18.83 8.12 -8.89
N MET A 205 17.97 8.48 -7.92
CA MET A 205 16.69 9.12 -8.23
C MET A 205 16.79 10.64 -8.37
N ASN A 206 17.71 11.31 -7.67
CA ASN A 206 17.66 12.77 -7.50
C ASN A 206 18.91 13.50 -7.99
N SER A 207 20.06 12.85 -8.12
CA SER A 207 21.28 13.56 -8.50
C SER A 207 21.36 13.81 -10.01
N PRO A 208 21.79 15.01 -10.44
CA PRO A 208 22.10 15.25 -11.85
C PRO A 208 23.33 14.44 -12.27
N VAL A 209 23.40 14.05 -13.54
CA VAL A 209 24.54 13.29 -14.08
C VAL A 209 25.87 14.01 -13.81
N GLY A 210 26.84 13.28 -13.28
CA GLY A 210 28.15 13.78 -12.88
C GLY A 210 28.21 14.37 -11.47
N ALA A 211 27.09 14.48 -10.76
CA ALA A 211 27.08 14.71 -9.32
C ALA A 211 27.14 13.36 -8.59
N ASN A 212 28.28 13.09 -7.96
CA ASN A 212 28.55 11.87 -7.20
C ASN A 212 29.06 12.27 -5.80
N SER A 213 28.17 12.93 -5.03
CA SER A 213 28.46 13.45 -3.68
C SER A 213 28.75 12.33 -2.69
N ASN A 214 28.12 11.17 -2.86
CA ASN A 214 28.34 10.01 -2.03
C ASN A 214 29.69 9.32 -2.35
N GLY A 215 30.28 9.55 -3.53
CA GLY A 215 31.47 8.84 -3.99
C GLY A 215 31.16 7.40 -4.41
N GLY A 216 32.18 6.62 -4.82
CA GLY A 216 31.95 5.24 -5.27
C GLY A 216 31.44 5.17 -6.71
N ARG A 217 30.47 4.28 -6.99
CA ARG A 217 29.84 4.16 -8.32
C ARG A 217 28.90 5.35 -8.51
N ASP A 218 29.06 6.08 -9.61
CA ASP A 218 28.18 7.20 -9.98
C ASP A 218 26.82 6.65 -10.40
N TRP A 219 25.82 6.79 -9.54
CA TRP A 219 24.50 6.22 -9.76
C TRP A 219 23.64 7.09 -10.68
N ALA A 220 23.92 8.39 -10.77
CA ALA A 220 23.29 9.26 -11.76
C ALA A 220 23.73 8.89 -13.19
N GLU A 221 25.00 8.55 -13.40
CA GLU A 221 25.48 8.01 -14.68
C GLU A 221 24.83 6.66 -15.00
N VAL A 222 24.65 5.77 -14.01
CA VAL A 222 23.95 4.50 -14.22
C VAL A 222 22.49 4.74 -14.62
N ARG A 223 21.79 5.70 -14.01
CA ARG A 223 20.43 6.09 -14.42
C ARG A 223 20.41 6.55 -15.88
N ALA A 224 21.38 7.38 -16.28
CA ALA A 224 21.53 7.83 -17.66
C ALA A 224 21.81 6.67 -18.64
N GLU A 225 22.68 5.73 -18.26
CA GLU A 225 22.97 4.51 -19.02
C GLU A 225 21.73 3.62 -19.17
N ASN A 226 20.87 3.59 -18.15
CA ASN A 226 19.58 2.88 -18.17
C ASN A 226 18.51 3.60 -19.01
N GLY A 227 18.83 4.78 -19.57
CA GLY A 227 17.99 5.49 -20.53
C GLY A 227 17.36 6.77 -20.00
N HIS A 228 17.64 7.15 -18.75
CA HIS A 228 17.02 8.32 -18.11
C HIS A 228 18.06 9.27 -17.48
N PRO A 229 18.52 10.30 -18.20
CA PRO A 229 19.57 11.19 -17.70
C PRO A 229 19.09 12.22 -16.66
N GLU A 230 17.82 12.61 -16.67
CA GLU A 230 17.32 13.65 -15.76
C GLU A 230 16.98 13.06 -14.39
N PRO A 231 17.09 13.81 -13.28
CA PRO A 231 16.58 13.35 -11.99
C PRO A 231 15.06 13.15 -12.00
N TYR A 232 14.58 12.11 -11.33
CA TYR A 232 13.15 11.88 -11.07
C TYR A 232 12.59 12.81 -9.99
N GLY A 233 13.43 13.29 -9.06
CA GLY A 233 13.05 14.33 -8.09
C GLY A 233 12.13 13.85 -6.97
N ILE A 234 12.52 12.79 -6.25
CA ILE A 234 11.75 12.24 -5.13
C ILE A 234 11.97 13.08 -3.87
N HIS A 235 10.90 13.66 -3.30
CA HIS A 235 11.04 14.49 -2.10
C HIS A 235 10.85 13.72 -0.80
N TYR A 236 10.02 12.69 -0.76
CA TYR A 236 9.69 11.97 0.47
C TYR A 236 10.39 10.61 0.53
N TRP A 237 11.05 10.35 1.66
CA TRP A 237 11.75 9.10 1.89
C TRP A 237 11.46 8.52 3.28
N GLU A 238 11.15 7.23 3.35
CA GLU A 238 10.90 6.50 4.60
C GLU A 238 12.02 5.52 4.89
N VAL A 239 12.48 5.44 6.14
CA VAL A 239 13.49 4.45 6.54
C VAL A 239 12.82 3.21 7.14
N GLY A 240 12.69 2.16 6.32
CA GLY A 240 12.05 0.90 6.69
C GLY A 240 10.52 0.97 6.79
N ASN A 241 9.91 -0.10 7.28
CA ASN A 241 8.45 -0.19 7.50
C ASN A 241 8.08 -1.07 8.69
N GLU A 242 7.37 -0.49 9.66
CA GLU A 242 6.72 -1.17 10.79
C GLU A 242 7.65 -2.08 11.61
N PHE A 243 8.90 -1.62 11.79
CA PHE A 243 10.04 -2.34 12.37
C PHE A 243 9.91 -2.70 13.87
N ASN A 244 8.77 -2.38 14.48
CA ASN A 244 8.45 -2.63 15.89
C ASN A 244 7.28 -3.61 16.08
N SER A 245 6.79 -4.26 15.01
CA SER A 245 5.54 -5.03 15.05
C SER A 245 5.67 -6.49 14.56
N GLY A 246 5.13 -7.42 15.35
CA GLY A 246 4.95 -8.82 14.96
C GLY A 246 6.25 -9.52 14.53
N ASP A 247 6.22 -10.12 13.34
CA ASP A 247 7.32 -10.84 12.70
C ASP A 247 8.29 -9.93 11.90
N LYS A 248 8.05 -8.62 11.88
CA LYS A 248 8.80 -7.63 11.09
C LYS A 248 9.98 -7.02 11.87
N VAL A 249 10.77 -7.87 12.50
CA VAL A 249 11.82 -7.44 13.45
C VAL A 249 13.24 -7.74 12.95
N TYR A 250 13.40 -8.58 11.92
CA TYR A 250 14.66 -8.81 11.20
C TYR A 250 15.90 -8.89 12.12
N TRP A 251 16.95 -8.11 11.85
CA TRP A 251 18.18 -8.06 12.66
C TRP A 251 17.97 -7.43 14.04
N VAL A 252 16.91 -6.63 14.25
CA VAL A 252 16.63 -5.97 15.54
C VAL A 252 16.31 -7.01 16.62
N GLY A 253 15.81 -8.19 16.22
CA GLY A 253 15.60 -9.35 17.07
C GLY A 253 14.18 -9.40 17.66
N SER A 254 13.56 -10.58 17.60
CA SER A 254 12.21 -10.80 18.15
C SER A 254 12.16 -10.64 19.67
N ASP A 255 13.23 -11.06 20.35
CA ASP A 255 13.29 -11.17 21.80
C ASP A 255 13.63 -9.83 22.48
N SER A 256 14.06 -8.83 21.69
CA SER A 256 14.34 -7.49 22.18
C SER A 256 13.08 -6.81 22.72
N SER A 257 13.26 -6.06 23.81
CA SER A 257 12.19 -5.24 24.39
C SER A 257 11.75 -4.12 23.43
N PHE A 258 10.57 -3.53 23.63
CA PHE A 258 10.12 -2.39 22.81
C PHE A 258 11.11 -1.22 22.84
N LEU A 259 11.69 -0.91 24.01
CA LEU A 259 12.69 0.14 24.15
C LEU A 259 13.99 -0.22 23.40
N GLU A 260 14.45 -1.45 23.52
CA GLU A 260 15.66 -1.91 22.82
C GLU A 260 15.46 -1.88 21.30
N LYS A 261 14.28 -2.27 20.81
CA LYS A 261 13.89 -2.15 19.40
C LYS A 261 13.93 -0.71 18.92
N ALA A 262 13.37 0.21 19.70
CA ALA A 262 13.41 1.64 19.40
C ALA A 262 14.84 2.19 19.38
N GLN A 263 15.70 1.78 20.32
CA GLN A 263 17.10 2.18 20.37
C GLN A 263 17.92 1.64 19.20
N LYS A 264 17.73 0.37 18.84
CA LYS A 264 18.38 -0.24 17.67
C LYS A 264 17.90 0.40 16.36
N TYR A 265 16.60 0.66 16.23
CA TYR A 265 16.08 1.40 15.07
C TYR A 265 16.67 2.80 15.00
N ALA A 266 16.75 3.53 16.12
CA ALA A 266 17.28 4.89 16.14
C ALA A 266 18.79 4.95 15.85
N PHE A 267 19.59 4.11 16.51
CA PHE A 267 21.04 4.27 16.62
C PHE A 267 21.87 3.08 16.15
N GLY A 268 21.22 2.05 15.60
CA GLY A 268 21.91 0.85 15.16
C GLY A 268 22.27 -0.08 16.30
N GLY A 269 23.08 -1.09 16.00
CA GLY A 269 23.60 -2.03 16.99
C GLY A 269 23.67 -3.46 16.49
N SER A 270 23.83 -4.40 17.44
CA SER A 270 24.02 -5.81 17.14
C SER A 270 22.99 -6.69 17.84
N THR A 271 22.75 -7.88 17.28
CA THR A 271 21.87 -8.91 17.85
C THR A 271 22.50 -10.28 17.71
N GLU A 272 22.54 -11.04 18.80
CA GLU A 272 22.99 -12.44 18.80
C GLU A 272 21.89 -13.38 18.31
N PHE A 273 22.27 -14.33 17.47
CA PHE A 273 21.44 -15.42 16.97
C PHE A 273 22.13 -16.74 17.30
N ALA A 274 21.45 -17.67 17.98
CA ALA A 274 22.09 -18.87 18.53
C ALA A 274 21.97 -20.14 17.65
N GLU A 275 20.88 -20.29 16.90
CA GLU A 275 20.65 -21.45 16.03
C GLU A 275 19.71 -21.06 14.89
N ASP A 276 20.09 -20.02 14.16
CA ASP A 276 19.28 -19.49 13.08
C ASP A 276 19.44 -20.31 11.80
N ARG A 277 18.38 -20.38 11.00
CA ARG A 277 18.45 -20.99 9.68
C ARG A 277 19.20 -20.07 8.73
N VAL A 278 20.10 -20.64 7.92
CA VAL A 278 20.64 -19.91 6.76
C VAL A 278 19.60 -19.88 5.64
N ALA A 279 19.84 -19.12 4.57
CA ALA A 279 18.93 -18.97 3.45
C ALA A 279 19.63 -19.18 2.10
N GLY A 280 18.83 -19.31 1.05
CA GLY A 280 19.29 -19.11 -0.32
C GLY A 280 19.45 -17.61 -0.64
N TYR A 281 19.98 -17.29 -1.83
CA TYR A 281 20.26 -15.90 -2.22
C TYR A 281 19.05 -14.95 -2.17
N ALA A 282 17.86 -15.45 -2.52
CA ALA A 282 16.59 -14.73 -2.44
C ALA A 282 15.45 -15.62 -1.92
N ASP A 283 15.76 -16.85 -1.48
CA ASP A 283 14.78 -17.79 -0.94
C ASP A 283 15.04 -18.01 0.54
N HIS A 284 14.17 -17.45 1.37
CA HIS A 284 14.23 -17.49 2.83
C HIS A 284 13.16 -18.42 3.41
N ARG A 285 12.43 -19.18 2.57
CA ARG A 285 11.41 -20.15 3.01
C ARG A 285 12.04 -21.29 3.81
N GLU A 286 11.20 -21.99 4.59
CA GLU A 286 11.60 -23.26 5.21
C GLU A 286 12.02 -24.28 4.16
N GLY A 287 13.19 -24.89 4.36
CA GLY A 287 13.79 -25.83 3.42
C GLY A 287 14.90 -25.23 2.54
N ALA A 288 14.97 -23.90 2.40
CA ALA A 288 16.04 -23.24 1.64
C ALA A 288 17.43 -23.39 2.29
N GLU A 289 17.48 -23.77 3.56
CA GLU A 289 18.68 -24.08 4.32
C GLU A 289 19.20 -25.52 4.12
N VAL A 290 18.50 -26.34 3.33
CA VAL A 290 18.81 -27.76 3.17
C VAL A 290 19.81 -27.95 2.03
N SER A 291 20.89 -28.69 2.29
CA SER A 291 21.85 -29.08 1.27
C SER A 291 21.22 -30.00 0.23
N ASP A 292 21.48 -29.72 -1.04
CA ASP A 292 21.13 -30.59 -2.17
C ASP A 292 22.27 -31.55 -2.53
N GLY A 293 23.37 -31.54 -1.77
CA GLY A 293 24.56 -32.35 -2.01
C GLY A 293 25.38 -31.91 -3.22
N SER A 294 25.09 -30.74 -3.81
CA SER A 294 25.86 -30.20 -4.91
C SER A 294 27.22 -29.68 -4.45
N LYS A 295 28.21 -29.79 -5.35
CA LYS A 295 29.56 -29.26 -5.09
C LYS A 295 29.54 -27.74 -5.10
N SER A 296 30.31 -27.13 -4.21
CA SER A 296 30.43 -25.67 -4.13
C SER A 296 29.10 -24.96 -3.87
N GLN A 297 28.17 -25.63 -3.20
CA GLN A 297 26.90 -25.03 -2.80
C GLN A 297 27.14 -23.83 -1.89
N THR A 298 26.29 -22.81 -2.02
CA THR A 298 26.37 -21.59 -1.22
C THR A 298 25.07 -21.32 -0.50
N PHE A 299 25.18 -20.78 0.70
CA PHE A 299 24.08 -20.31 1.53
C PHE A 299 24.38 -18.89 2.02
N TYR A 300 23.41 -18.25 2.65
CA TYR A 300 23.53 -16.88 3.14
C TYR A 300 23.03 -16.78 4.58
N ILE A 301 23.78 -16.09 5.43
CA ILE A 301 23.27 -15.57 6.70
C ILE A 301 22.11 -14.61 6.38
N ARG A 302 20.99 -14.71 7.12
CA ARG A 302 19.77 -13.96 6.80
C ARG A 302 19.90 -12.46 7.04
N TYR A 303 20.71 -12.07 8.03
CA TYR A 303 20.87 -10.69 8.46
C TYR A 303 22.37 -10.33 8.56
N PRO A 304 23.09 -10.17 7.44
CA PRO A 304 24.43 -9.61 7.45
C PRO A 304 24.39 -8.08 7.71
N PRO A 305 25.49 -7.45 8.14
CA PRO A 305 26.82 -8.03 8.33
C PRO A 305 26.91 -8.93 9.56
N VAL A 306 27.99 -9.72 9.62
CA VAL A 306 28.32 -10.61 10.73
C VAL A 306 29.53 -10.05 11.46
N GLU A 307 29.47 -9.93 12.79
CA GLU A 307 30.62 -9.48 13.56
C GLU A 307 31.80 -10.44 13.38
N PRO A 308 33.03 -9.94 13.18
CA PRO A 308 34.20 -10.78 12.99
C PRO A 308 34.37 -11.84 14.06
N ASP A 309 34.64 -13.07 13.63
CA ASP A 309 34.87 -14.25 14.50
C ASP A 309 33.68 -14.64 15.41
N SER A 310 32.49 -14.06 15.21
CA SER A 310 31.28 -14.42 15.98
C SER A 310 30.55 -15.64 15.45
N ALA A 311 30.73 -15.98 14.17
CA ALA A 311 29.92 -16.99 13.50
C ALA A 311 30.46 -18.41 13.65
N THR A 312 29.54 -19.34 13.94
CA THR A 312 29.73 -20.79 13.81
C THR A 312 28.65 -21.35 12.91
N ILE A 313 29.05 -22.04 11.83
CA ILE A 313 28.13 -22.72 10.92
C ILE A 313 28.04 -24.20 11.29
N PHE A 314 26.82 -24.71 11.38
CA PHE A 314 26.50 -26.09 11.70
C PHE A 314 25.91 -26.79 10.49
N VAL A 315 26.30 -28.05 10.29
CA VAL A 315 25.74 -28.95 9.29
C VAL A 315 25.18 -30.16 10.02
N ASP A 316 23.85 -30.31 10.03
CA ASP A 316 23.12 -31.27 10.87
C ASP A 316 23.51 -31.19 12.37
N GLY A 317 23.69 -29.96 12.86
CA GLY A 317 24.05 -29.69 14.25
C GLY A 317 25.55 -29.87 14.58
N GLU A 318 26.36 -30.37 13.65
CA GLU A 318 27.80 -30.49 13.84
C GLU A 318 28.51 -29.21 13.35
N PRO A 319 29.33 -28.57 14.20
CA PRO A 319 30.03 -27.34 13.82
C PRO A 319 31.11 -27.65 12.77
N TRP A 320 31.12 -26.88 11.69
CA TRP A 320 32.19 -26.91 10.69
C TRP A 320 33.21 -25.81 10.99
N THR A 321 34.42 -25.93 10.41
CA THR A 321 35.51 -24.99 10.69
C THR A 321 35.62 -23.92 9.60
N ARG A 322 35.69 -22.65 9.99
CA ARG A 322 35.93 -21.55 9.05
C ARG A 322 37.34 -21.63 8.48
N VAL A 323 37.47 -21.39 7.17
CA VAL A 323 38.73 -21.13 6.49
C VAL A 323 38.67 -19.80 5.73
N GLU A 324 39.81 -19.13 5.58
CA GLU A 324 39.91 -17.88 4.82
C GLU A 324 39.77 -18.08 3.31
N ASN A 325 40.11 -19.27 2.82
CA ASN A 325 40.09 -19.58 1.41
C ASN A 325 39.91 -21.08 1.22
N LEU A 326 38.78 -21.50 0.67
CA LEU A 326 38.52 -22.92 0.40
C LEU A 326 39.54 -23.52 -0.55
N ALA A 327 40.08 -22.76 -1.51
CA ALA A 327 40.96 -23.29 -2.56
C ALA A 327 42.28 -23.89 -2.04
N VAL A 328 42.66 -23.60 -0.78
CA VAL A 328 43.85 -24.19 -0.12
C VAL A 328 43.49 -25.24 0.93
N ALA A 329 42.19 -25.47 1.18
CA ALA A 329 41.72 -26.45 2.14
C ALA A 329 41.86 -27.89 1.63
N GLY A 330 42.03 -28.84 2.55
CA GLY A 330 41.98 -30.27 2.26
C GLY A 330 40.55 -30.82 2.29
N ARG A 331 40.41 -32.15 2.36
CA ARG A 331 39.10 -32.84 2.46
C ARG A 331 38.61 -32.84 3.91
N GLU A 332 38.21 -31.67 4.38
CA GLU A 332 37.82 -31.40 5.77
C GLU A 332 36.42 -30.77 5.81
N ASN A 333 35.75 -30.82 6.97
CA ASN A 333 34.47 -30.16 7.20
C ASN A 333 34.70 -28.67 7.43
N VAL A 334 34.87 -27.93 6.33
CA VAL A 334 35.22 -26.51 6.32
C VAL A 334 34.29 -25.67 5.45
N TYR A 335 34.20 -24.38 5.76
CA TYR A 335 33.46 -23.40 4.98
C TYR A 335 34.22 -22.07 4.91
N GLU A 336 33.90 -21.26 3.90
CA GLU A 336 34.33 -19.86 3.80
C GLU A 336 33.12 -18.96 4.05
N LEU A 337 33.31 -17.88 4.81
CA LEU A 337 32.26 -16.90 5.12
C LEU A 337 32.73 -15.50 4.74
N ASN A 338 31.95 -14.82 3.91
CA ASN A 338 32.05 -13.39 3.69
C ASN A 338 31.15 -12.67 4.71
N GLU A 339 31.75 -12.05 5.72
CA GLU A 339 31.05 -11.42 6.85
C GLU A 339 30.20 -10.21 6.43
N VAL A 340 30.57 -9.51 5.34
CA VAL A 340 29.82 -8.35 4.85
C VAL A 340 28.53 -8.77 4.15
N THR A 341 28.60 -9.81 3.31
CA THR A 341 27.44 -10.28 2.52
C THR A 341 26.69 -11.42 3.18
N GLY A 342 27.25 -12.01 4.24
CA GLY A 342 26.73 -13.23 4.86
C GLY A 342 26.91 -14.48 3.99
N LYS A 343 27.58 -14.41 2.84
CA LYS A 343 27.73 -15.55 1.93
C LYS A 343 28.61 -16.64 2.55
N ILE A 344 28.04 -17.83 2.68
CA ILE A 344 28.71 -19.06 3.09
C ILE A 344 28.98 -19.89 1.83
N SER A 345 30.22 -20.29 1.64
CA SER A 345 30.61 -21.20 0.56
C SER A 345 31.12 -22.51 1.15
N PHE A 346 30.71 -23.63 0.55
CA PHE A 346 31.17 -24.97 0.92
C PHE A 346 32.09 -25.57 -0.15
N GLY A 347 32.78 -26.66 0.19
CA GLY A 347 33.77 -27.29 -0.67
C GLY A 347 33.21 -28.07 -1.88
N ASP A 348 34.12 -28.55 -2.72
CA ASP A 348 33.83 -29.30 -3.96
C ASP A 348 34.18 -30.81 -3.87
N ALA A 349 34.42 -31.29 -2.65
CA ALA A 349 34.96 -32.60 -2.27
C ALA A 349 36.48 -32.79 -2.49
N GLN A 350 37.19 -31.78 -3.01
CA GLN A 350 38.66 -31.70 -3.04
C GLN A 350 39.16 -30.62 -2.07
N HIS A 351 38.51 -29.45 -2.11
CA HIS A 351 38.79 -28.23 -1.38
C HIS A 351 37.70 -27.99 -0.33
N GLY A 352 37.64 -28.84 0.69
CA GLY A 352 36.55 -28.96 1.64
C GLY A 352 35.52 -30.04 1.26
N ASN A 353 34.87 -30.61 2.27
CA ASN A 353 33.78 -31.56 2.10
C ASN A 353 32.50 -30.86 1.62
N VAL A 354 31.66 -31.63 0.93
CA VAL A 354 30.33 -31.20 0.49
C VAL A 354 29.35 -31.54 1.62
N PRO A 355 28.50 -30.59 2.08
CA PRO A 355 27.42 -30.90 3.02
C PRO A 355 26.55 -32.02 2.47
N PRO A 356 26.25 -33.08 3.26
CA PRO A 356 25.45 -34.20 2.77
C PRO A 356 24.09 -33.75 2.23
N GLU A 357 23.58 -34.42 1.19
CA GLU A 357 22.22 -34.17 0.70
C GLU A 357 21.20 -34.37 1.83
N GLY A 358 20.29 -33.42 2.00
CA GLY A 358 19.30 -33.40 3.08
C GLY A 358 19.79 -32.82 4.39
N ALA A 359 21.09 -32.49 4.51
CA ALA A 359 21.62 -31.88 5.72
C ALA A 359 21.08 -30.46 5.92
N ARG A 360 20.66 -30.12 7.14
CA ARG A 360 20.22 -28.77 7.48
C ARG A 360 21.42 -27.91 7.88
N ILE A 361 21.50 -26.73 7.30
CA ILE A 361 22.54 -25.75 7.60
C ILE A 361 21.96 -24.68 8.54
N THR A 362 22.61 -24.45 9.68
CA THR A 362 22.25 -23.41 10.65
C THR A 362 23.47 -22.61 11.07
N ALA A 363 23.26 -21.46 11.70
CA ALA A 363 24.31 -20.58 12.15
C ALA A 363 24.03 -20.03 13.56
N ALA A 364 25.07 -20.00 14.39
CA ALA A 364 25.16 -19.10 15.53
C ALA A 364 26.03 -17.91 15.13
N TYR A 365 25.59 -16.67 15.31
CA TYR A 365 26.34 -15.47 14.90
C TYR A 365 25.85 -14.22 15.62
N THR A 366 26.69 -13.19 15.67
CA THR A 366 26.26 -11.83 16.02
C THR A 366 26.03 -11.04 14.74
N SER A 367 24.80 -10.62 14.50
CA SER A 367 24.41 -9.76 13.39
C SER A 367 24.73 -8.31 13.73
N GLY A 368 25.53 -7.64 12.92
CA GLY A 368 25.91 -6.23 13.09
C GLY A 368 27.43 -5.96 13.18
N PRO A 369 27.82 -4.78 13.66
CA PRO A 369 26.93 -3.67 14.01
C PRO A 369 26.19 -3.14 12.77
N HIS A 370 24.89 -2.93 12.91
CA HIS A 370 24.03 -2.28 11.92
C HIS A 370 23.97 -0.79 12.17
N GLU A 371 23.74 -0.05 11.09
CA GLU A 371 23.45 1.39 11.10
C GLU A 371 22.01 1.65 11.58
N GLY A 372 21.80 2.76 12.28
CA GLY A 372 20.49 3.21 12.75
C GLY A 372 19.86 4.25 11.83
N PHE A 373 18.62 4.63 12.13
CA PHE A 373 17.89 5.70 11.47
C PHE A 373 18.72 6.98 11.33
N VAL A 374 19.47 7.37 12.38
CA VAL A 374 20.29 8.59 12.34
C VAL A 374 21.43 8.52 11.31
N ASP A 375 21.96 7.32 11.06
CA ASP A 375 23.01 7.09 10.06
C ASP A 375 22.40 7.15 8.66
N PHE A 376 21.26 6.48 8.44
CA PHE A 376 20.49 6.58 7.19
C PHE A 376 20.12 8.03 6.87
N TYR A 377 19.60 8.76 7.86
CA TYR A 377 19.24 10.18 7.71
C TYR A 377 20.46 11.01 7.28
N ALA A 378 21.60 10.82 7.94
CA ALA A 378 22.82 11.58 7.65
C ALA A 378 23.36 11.29 6.23
N GLU A 379 23.51 10.02 5.85
CA GLU A 379 24.06 9.66 4.54
C GLU A 379 23.14 10.09 3.38
N MET A 380 21.83 9.93 3.54
CA MET A 380 20.87 10.35 2.51
C MET A 380 20.86 11.88 2.33
N LYS A 381 20.92 12.65 3.42
CA LYS A 381 21.00 14.13 3.38
C LYS A 381 22.33 14.65 2.84
N GLU A 382 23.41 13.88 2.96
CA GLU A 382 24.69 14.24 2.34
C GLU A 382 24.59 14.23 0.81
N VAL A 383 23.78 13.32 0.26
CA VAL A 383 23.52 13.26 -1.18
C VAL A 383 22.60 14.39 -1.63
N ASP A 384 21.44 14.51 -0.98
CA ASP A 384 20.45 15.53 -1.30
C ASP A 384 19.89 16.13 -0.01
N PRO A 385 20.33 17.32 0.42
CA PRO A 385 19.85 17.94 1.64
C PRO A 385 18.39 18.42 1.55
N SER A 386 17.80 18.46 0.35
CA SER A 386 16.44 18.97 0.12
C SER A 386 15.34 17.93 0.35
N ILE A 387 15.66 16.64 0.30
CA ILE A 387 14.68 15.57 0.56
C ILE A 387 14.18 15.64 2.00
N ARG A 388 13.07 14.97 2.26
CA ARG A 388 12.48 14.81 3.58
C ARG A 388 12.52 13.34 3.98
N ILE A 389 13.03 13.05 5.17
CA ILE A 389 13.26 11.68 5.64
C ILE A 389 12.47 11.42 6.90
N GLY A 390 11.62 10.40 6.89
CA GLY A 390 10.80 10.05 8.04
C GLY A 390 10.99 8.66 8.61
N ALA A 391 10.66 8.58 9.89
CA ALA A 391 10.75 7.36 10.66
C ALA A 391 9.49 6.52 10.52
N ALA A 392 9.67 5.26 10.12
CA ALA A 392 8.60 4.27 9.96
C ALA A 392 8.30 3.46 11.22
N VAL A 393 8.65 4.02 12.38
CA VAL A 393 8.42 3.47 13.71
C VAL A 393 7.74 4.53 14.57
N HIS A 394 6.43 4.41 14.70
CA HIS A 394 5.64 5.22 15.61
C HIS A 394 5.44 4.49 16.95
N SER A 395 6.14 4.91 18.00
CA SER A 395 5.87 4.52 19.38
C SER A 395 6.43 5.53 20.39
N ALA A 396 5.88 5.52 21.61
CA ALA A 396 6.39 6.33 22.72
C ALA A 396 7.87 6.05 23.02
N GLU A 397 8.32 4.79 22.89
CA GLU A 397 9.72 4.41 23.07
C GLU A 397 10.62 5.05 22.01
N PHE A 398 10.20 5.06 20.75
CA PHE A 398 10.95 5.73 19.68
C PHE A 398 10.99 7.24 19.89
N LEU A 399 9.84 7.88 20.11
CA LEU A 399 9.75 9.33 20.32
C LEU A 399 10.56 9.77 21.54
N SER A 400 10.54 9.01 22.64
CA SER A 400 11.37 9.30 23.82
C SER A 400 12.87 9.05 23.59
N THR A 401 13.23 8.10 22.72
CA THR A 401 14.62 7.80 22.35
C THR A 401 15.22 8.91 21.48
N MET A 402 14.47 9.40 20.49
CA MET A 402 14.90 10.50 19.63
C MET A 402 14.85 11.84 20.37
N GLY A 403 13.78 12.07 21.13
CA GLY A 403 13.54 13.29 21.87
C GLY A 403 13.70 14.55 21.00
N SER A 404 14.23 15.61 21.59
CA SER A 404 14.51 16.87 20.88
C SER A 404 15.86 16.89 20.17
N GLN A 405 16.65 15.82 20.27
CA GLN A 405 18.09 15.85 19.97
C GLN A 405 18.42 15.33 18.57
N TYR A 406 17.66 14.36 18.09
CA TYR A 406 17.96 13.65 16.85
C TYR A 406 16.96 14.00 15.74
N PRO A 407 17.43 14.14 14.49
CA PRO A 407 16.60 14.63 13.39
C PRO A 407 15.69 13.54 12.81
N TYR A 408 14.53 13.96 12.28
CA TYR A 408 13.61 13.22 11.41
C TYR A 408 12.54 14.21 10.90
N ASP A 409 12.30 14.29 9.60
CA ASP A 409 11.48 15.37 9.04
C ASP A 409 9.97 15.10 9.16
N PHE A 410 9.59 13.84 9.32
CA PHE A 410 8.22 13.42 9.58
C PHE A 410 8.17 12.06 10.29
N LEU A 411 7.02 11.77 10.89
CA LEU A 411 6.68 10.46 11.42
C LEU A 411 5.67 9.78 10.50
N VAL A 412 5.97 8.55 10.12
CA VAL A 412 5.07 7.74 9.31
C VAL A 412 4.03 7.05 10.20
N VAL A 413 2.76 7.16 9.81
CA VAL A 413 1.65 6.58 10.54
C VAL A 413 0.80 5.68 9.65
N HIS A 414 0.53 4.46 10.13
CA HIS A 414 -0.36 3.51 9.47
C HIS A 414 -1.75 3.50 10.13
N SER A 415 -2.70 4.21 9.55
CA SER A 415 -4.05 4.42 10.08
C SER A 415 -5.06 3.45 9.49
N TYR A 416 -5.02 2.21 9.96
CA TYR A 416 -6.01 1.22 9.58
C TYR A 416 -7.25 1.24 10.49
N GLY A 417 -8.43 1.12 9.88
CA GLY A 417 -9.71 1.03 10.57
C GLY A 417 -9.84 -0.29 11.33
N ILE A 418 -9.72 -0.24 12.65
CA ILE A 418 -9.75 -1.39 13.55
C ILE A 418 -10.83 -1.21 14.61
N PHE A 419 -11.63 -2.25 14.84
CA PHE A 419 -12.64 -2.32 15.91
C PHE A 419 -12.60 -3.69 16.60
N ASN A 420 -13.01 -3.75 17.86
CA ASN A 420 -13.11 -5.00 18.64
C ASN A 420 -14.52 -5.58 18.64
N GLU A 421 -15.48 -4.74 18.32
CA GLU A 421 -16.89 -5.02 18.29
C GLU A 421 -17.19 -6.08 17.23
N LYS A 422 -18.13 -6.97 17.53
CA LYS A 422 -18.59 -7.99 16.57
C LYS A 422 -19.95 -7.59 16.00
N PRO A 423 -20.01 -6.96 14.82
CA PRO A 423 -21.28 -6.63 14.18
C PRO A 423 -22.04 -7.92 13.84
N ALA A 424 -23.33 -7.96 14.15
CA ALA A 424 -24.22 -9.09 13.88
C ALA A 424 -24.63 -9.21 12.39
N GLY A 425 -24.26 -8.22 11.56
CA GLY A 425 -24.54 -8.21 10.14
C GLY A 425 -24.11 -6.90 9.47
N PRO A 426 -24.35 -6.78 8.15
CA PRO A 426 -23.81 -5.68 7.33
C PRO A 426 -24.22 -4.29 7.81
N GLY A 427 -25.43 -4.18 8.38
CA GLY A 427 -25.91 -2.91 8.91
C GLY A 427 -25.16 -2.41 10.15
N GLN A 428 -24.71 -3.31 11.04
CA GLN A 428 -23.89 -2.92 12.19
C GLN A 428 -22.43 -2.70 11.79
N LEU A 429 -21.96 -3.39 10.73
CA LEU A 429 -20.65 -3.13 10.15
C LEU A 429 -20.59 -1.72 9.56
N HIS A 430 -21.59 -1.32 8.77
CA HIS A 430 -21.76 0.05 8.28
C HIS A 430 -21.70 1.09 9.42
N ASP A 431 -22.46 0.86 10.49
CA ASP A 431 -22.47 1.75 11.66
C ASP A 431 -21.07 1.95 12.26
N LEU A 432 -20.25 0.89 12.32
CA LEU A 432 -18.86 0.96 12.76
C LEU A 432 -18.01 1.73 11.74
N MET A 433 -18.08 1.38 10.46
CA MET A 433 -17.29 2.05 9.41
C MET A 433 -17.55 3.56 9.37
N MET A 434 -18.78 4.02 9.55
CA MET A 434 -19.11 5.46 9.58
C MET A 434 -18.69 6.19 10.88
N ARG A 435 -18.27 5.44 11.90
CA ARG A 435 -17.75 5.94 13.19
C ARG A 435 -16.22 6.00 13.20
N LEU A 436 -15.56 5.00 12.59
CA LEU A 436 -14.10 4.79 12.65
C LEU A 436 -13.23 6.01 12.27
N PRO A 437 -13.58 6.84 11.27
CA PRO A 437 -12.78 8.01 10.93
C PRO A 437 -12.50 8.92 12.14
N LYS A 438 -13.49 9.09 13.01
CA LYS A 438 -13.34 9.88 14.25
C LYS A 438 -12.42 9.24 15.29
N ASP A 439 -12.30 7.91 15.31
CA ASP A 439 -11.36 7.23 16.20
C ASP A 439 -9.92 7.38 15.67
N GLN A 440 -9.75 7.29 14.36
CA GLN A 440 -8.46 7.49 13.69
C GLN A 440 -7.98 8.93 13.81
N LEU A 441 -8.88 9.91 13.66
CA LEU A 441 -8.61 11.32 13.92
C LEU A 441 -8.02 11.54 15.32
N LYS A 442 -8.67 10.99 16.36
CA LYS A 442 -8.19 11.09 17.75
C LYS A 442 -6.83 10.44 17.96
N TRP A 443 -6.55 9.36 17.23
CA TRP A 443 -5.27 8.68 17.32
C TRP A 443 -4.14 9.52 16.71
N LEU A 444 -4.37 10.21 15.60
CA LEU A 444 -3.40 11.17 15.07
C LEU A 444 -3.19 12.36 16.02
N GLN A 445 -4.26 12.94 16.58
CA GLN A 445 -4.13 14.00 17.58
C GLN A 445 -3.33 13.55 18.81
N HIS A 446 -3.53 12.30 19.25
CA HIS A 446 -2.71 11.74 20.31
C HIS A 446 -1.23 11.61 19.90
N THR A 447 -0.96 11.31 18.63
CA THR A 447 0.39 11.24 18.09
C THR A 447 1.06 12.62 18.13
N GLU A 448 0.35 13.68 17.76
CA GLU A 448 0.83 15.07 17.91
C GLU A 448 1.17 15.39 19.38
N ASP A 449 0.30 15.00 20.31
CA ASP A 449 0.55 15.16 21.75
C ASP A 449 1.80 14.40 22.21
N GLU A 450 2.06 13.19 21.69
CA GLU A 450 3.26 12.42 22.02
C GLU A 450 4.53 13.04 21.44
N ILE A 451 4.49 13.54 20.20
CA ILE A 451 5.60 14.28 19.60
C ILE A 451 5.90 15.52 20.45
N LEU A 452 4.89 16.33 20.77
CA LEU A 452 5.03 17.51 21.62
C LEU A 452 5.64 17.16 22.98
N LYS A 453 5.18 16.07 23.60
CA LYS A 453 5.65 15.61 24.90
C LYS A 453 7.14 15.22 24.90
N TYR A 454 7.61 14.51 23.88
CA TYR A 454 8.97 13.95 23.87
C TYR A 454 9.99 14.82 23.11
N ALA A 455 9.60 15.43 22.00
CA ALA A 455 10.46 16.32 21.22
C ALA A 455 10.48 17.75 21.79
N GLY A 456 9.46 18.15 22.55
CA GLY A 456 9.30 19.53 23.02
C GLY A 456 8.74 20.46 21.94
N ALA A 457 8.25 21.63 22.35
CA ALA A 457 7.47 22.52 21.47
C ALA A 457 8.23 22.97 20.21
N GLU A 458 9.49 23.40 20.36
CA GLU A 458 10.29 23.89 19.23
C GLU A 458 10.49 22.81 18.15
N ARG A 459 10.86 21.60 18.56
CA ARG A 459 11.11 20.51 17.62
C ARG A 459 9.82 19.92 17.05
N ALA A 460 8.74 19.92 17.84
CA ALA A 460 7.44 19.40 17.40
C ALA A 460 6.85 20.22 16.23
N GLU A 461 7.10 21.53 16.15
CA GLU A 461 6.65 22.38 15.03
C GLU A 461 7.32 22.02 13.69
N GLU A 462 8.44 21.31 13.72
CA GLU A 462 9.21 20.90 12.54
C GLU A 462 8.97 19.44 12.12
N ILE A 463 8.21 18.68 12.92
CA ILE A 463 7.93 17.27 12.68
C ILE A 463 6.52 17.14 12.16
N GLU A 464 6.38 16.72 10.92
CA GLU A 464 5.07 16.41 10.37
C GLU A 464 4.63 14.96 10.68
N ILE A 465 3.33 14.71 10.56
CA ILE A 465 2.77 13.36 10.53
C ILE A 465 2.28 13.09 9.12
N ILE A 466 2.79 12.05 8.46
CA ILE A 466 2.26 11.58 7.18
C ILE A 466 1.62 10.21 7.32
N VAL A 467 0.53 9.96 6.58
CA VAL A 467 -0.24 8.73 6.68
C VAL A 467 0.01 7.86 5.45
N THR A 468 1.02 7.00 5.48
CA THR A 468 1.49 6.32 4.26
C THR A 468 0.84 4.94 4.02
N GLU A 469 -0.01 4.53 4.98
CA GLU A 469 -0.97 3.44 4.82
C GLU A 469 -2.26 3.73 5.58
N TYR A 470 -3.40 3.78 4.89
CA TYR A 470 -4.71 3.80 5.53
C TYR A 470 -5.76 3.02 4.73
N GLY A 471 -6.85 2.68 5.41
CA GLY A 471 -7.96 1.91 4.86
C GLY A 471 -8.56 0.97 5.91
N PRO A 472 -9.49 0.09 5.55
CA PRO A 472 -9.87 -1.03 6.43
C PRO A 472 -8.70 -2.03 6.58
N ALA A 473 -8.67 -2.88 7.61
CA ALA A 473 -7.64 -3.94 7.75
C ALA A 473 -8.23 -5.36 7.83
N PRO A 474 -8.51 -6.02 6.68
CA PRO A 474 -9.15 -7.33 6.62
C PRO A 474 -8.24 -8.49 7.05
N TRP A 475 -6.94 -8.24 7.24
CA TRP A 475 -5.98 -9.28 7.64
C TRP A 475 -5.75 -9.38 9.14
N LEU A 476 -6.21 -8.38 9.91
CA LEU A 476 -6.10 -8.39 11.35
C LEU A 476 -7.24 -9.23 11.93
N LYS A 477 -6.98 -9.97 13.02
CA LYS A 477 -8.03 -10.69 13.77
C LYS A 477 -8.92 -9.74 14.61
N ARG A 478 -9.05 -8.49 14.15
CA ARG A 478 -9.79 -7.34 14.68
C ARG A 478 -10.23 -6.51 13.46
N GLY A 479 -11.23 -5.66 13.60
CA GLY A 479 -11.83 -4.97 12.45
C GLY A 479 -12.57 -5.95 11.54
N ILE A 480 -12.51 -5.75 10.22
CA ILE A 480 -13.20 -6.61 9.22
C ILE A 480 -12.66 -8.04 9.23
N GLY A 481 -11.35 -8.23 9.44
CA GLY A 481 -10.74 -9.57 9.39
C GLY A 481 -11.14 -10.50 10.54
N GLN A 482 -11.96 -10.03 11.48
CA GLN A 482 -12.55 -10.87 12.53
C GLN A 482 -13.91 -11.46 12.14
N LEU A 483 -14.50 -11.02 11.02
CA LEU A 483 -15.82 -11.45 10.57
C LEU A 483 -15.70 -12.80 9.87
N ASP A 484 -16.52 -13.76 10.26
CA ASP A 484 -16.53 -15.09 9.66
C ASP A 484 -17.11 -15.08 8.23
N ASP A 485 -18.00 -14.12 7.95
CA ASP A 485 -18.73 -13.99 6.68
C ASP A 485 -19.03 -12.50 6.42
N PRO A 486 -18.02 -11.68 6.05
CA PRO A 486 -18.27 -10.31 5.61
C PRO A 486 -19.09 -10.32 4.30
N PRO A 487 -19.81 -9.24 3.96
CA PRO A 487 -20.48 -9.15 2.66
C PRO A 487 -19.48 -9.39 1.51
N ASP A 488 -19.92 -10.09 0.47
CA ASP A 488 -19.10 -10.35 -0.72
C ASP A 488 -18.55 -9.03 -1.28
N HIS A 489 -17.24 -9.02 -1.57
CA HIS A 489 -16.50 -7.88 -2.10
C HIS A 489 -16.71 -6.55 -1.33
N TYR A 490 -17.04 -6.63 -0.03
CA TYR A 490 -17.35 -5.45 0.80
C TYR A 490 -16.29 -4.34 0.70
N LEU A 491 -15.02 -4.70 0.53
CA LEU A 491 -13.90 -3.77 0.46
C LEU A 491 -13.91 -2.88 -0.79
N GLN A 492 -14.66 -3.25 -1.83
CA GLN A 492 -14.85 -2.46 -3.05
C GLN A 492 -16.13 -1.61 -3.02
N SER A 493 -16.92 -1.70 -1.94
CA SER A 493 -18.26 -1.13 -1.89
C SER A 493 -18.29 0.39 -1.69
N LEU A 494 -19.43 1.00 -2.01
CA LEU A 494 -19.75 2.39 -1.70
C LEU A 494 -19.56 2.72 -0.19
N ASP A 495 -19.80 1.75 0.70
CA ASP A 495 -19.57 1.91 2.15
C ASP A 495 -18.11 2.21 2.48
N VAL A 496 -17.19 1.50 1.82
CA VAL A 496 -15.74 1.74 1.97
C VAL A 496 -15.30 3.01 1.26
N ALA A 497 -15.94 3.35 0.15
CA ALA A 497 -15.71 4.62 -0.53
C ALA A 497 -16.06 5.81 0.37
N LEU A 498 -17.24 5.83 0.99
CA LEU A 498 -17.64 6.92 1.89
C LEU A 498 -16.83 6.95 3.19
N TYR A 499 -16.43 5.79 3.73
CA TYR A 499 -15.45 5.72 4.81
C TYR A 499 -14.13 6.39 4.42
N THR A 500 -13.64 6.15 3.20
CA THR A 500 -12.42 6.78 2.66
C THR A 500 -12.59 8.30 2.53
N GLY A 501 -13.74 8.76 2.02
CA GLY A 501 -14.04 10.20 1.90
C GLY A 501 -14.11 10.90 3.26
N LEU A 502 -14.66 10.24 4.28
CA LEU A 502 -14.67 10.75 5.66
C LEU A 502 -13.25 10.85 6.23
N LEU A 503 -12.37 9.88 5.94
CA LEU A 503 -10.95 9.97 6.32
C LEU A 503 -10.23 11.12 5.62
N MET A 504 -10.38 11.25 4.30
CA MET A 504 -9.79 12.37 3.54
C MET A 504 -10.23 13.71 4.10
N ARG A 505 -11.51 13.84 4.43
CA ARG A 505 -12.06 15.02 5.07
C ARG A 505 -11.40 15.29 6.43
N ASP A 506 -11.18 14.27 7.24
CA ASP A 506 -10.53 14.40 8.55
C ASP A 506 -9.01 14.69 8.41
N TRP A 507 -8.34 14.17 7.38
CA TRP A 507 -6.96 14.52 7.02
C TRP A 507 -6.82 15.97 6.57
N ILE A 508 -7.78 16.47 5.79
CA ILE A 508 -7.90 17.90 5.44
C ILE A 508 -8.09 18.75 6.70
N GLU A 509 -8.86 18.28 7.68
CA GLU A 509 -9.04 19.01 8.93
C GLU A 509 -7.77 19.10 9.79
N LEU A 510 -6.97 18.04 9.79
CA LEU A 510 -5.69 18.00 10.50
C LEU A 510 -4.52 18.58 9.69
N GLU A 511 -4.76 19.05 8.46
CA GLU A 511 -3.70 19.57 7.58
C GLU A 511 -2.58 18.54 7.36
N ILE A 512 -2.96 17.26 7.27
CA ILE A 512 -2.01 16.18 6.97
C ILE A 512 -1.35 16.48 5.62
N PRO A 513 -0.01 16.52 5.54
CA PRO A 513 0.68 16.92 4.32
C PRO A 513 0.69 15.84 3.25
N MET A 514 0.59 14.57 3.62
CA MET A 514 0.52 13.45 2.69
C MET A 514 -0.27 12.29 3.29
N ALA A 515 -1.14 11.68 2.48
CA ALA A 515 -1.89 10.49 2.86
C ALA A 515 -1.98 9.52 1.68
N GLU A 516 -1.68 8.24 1.92
CA GLU A 516 -1.55 7.23 0.88
C GLU A 516 -2.42 6.01 1.19
N LYS A 517 -3.47 5.83 0.40
CA LYS A 517 -4.42 4.74 0.63
C LYS A 517 -3.80 3.40 0.24
N HIS A 518 -3.90 2.41 1.13
CA HIS A 518 -3.60 1.04 0.76
C HIS A 518 -4.82 0.41 0.03
N THR A 519 -4.70 -0.12 -1.19
CA THR A 519 -3.54 -0.10 -2.12
C THR A 519 -4.03 0.43 -3.48
N LEU A 520 -3.12 0.93 -4.33
CA LEU A 520 -3.46 1.37 -5.69
C LEU A 520 -4.16 0.25 -6.48
N ILE A 521 -3.47 -0.89 -6.59
CA ILE A 521 -3.88 -2.12 -7.25
C ILE A 521 -3.33 -3.31 -6.47
N ASP A 522 -3.88 -4.50 -6.70
CA ASP A 522 -3.39 -5.78 -6.18
C ASP A 522 -3.67 -6.91 -7.18
N PHE A 523 -3.22 -8.13 -6.87
CA PHE A 523 -3.44 -9.29 -7.74
C PHE A 523 -4.92 -9.63 -7.93
N ASP A 524 -5.23 -10.32 -9.03
CA ASP A 524 -6.56 -10.88 -9.26
C ASP A 524 -6.91 -11.92 -8.18
N PRO A 525 -7.95 -11.69 -7.35
CA PRO A 525 -8.39 -12.64 -6.32
C PRO A 525 -8.74 -14.02 -6.87
N GLU A 526 -9.18 -14.14 -8.13
CA GLU A 526 -9.51 -15.41 -8.76
C GLU A 526 -8.27 -16.18 -9.21
N ASN A 527 -7.18 -15.47 -9.48
CA ASN A 527 -5.91 -16.02 -9.97
C ASN A 527 -4.72 -15.50 -9.14
N PRO A 528 -4.66 -15.81 -7.83
CA PRO A 528 -3.61 -15.27 -6.96
C PRO A 528 -2.23 -15.86 -7.31
N PRO A 529 -1.15 -15.07 -7.19
CA PRO A 529 0.22 -15.56 -7.33
C PRO A 529 0.55 -16.68 -6.34
N GLU A 530 1.52 -17.52 -6.68
CA GLU A 530 1.99 -18.59 -5.79
C GLU A 530 2.37 -18.04 -4.41
N GLY A 531 1.89 -18.68 -3.33
CA GLY A 531 2.12 -18.24 -1.94
C GLY A 531 1.12 -17.21 -1.41
N PHE A 532 0.25 -16.65 -2.25
CA PHE A 532 -0.81 -15.72 -1.84
C PHE A 532 -2.13 -16.47 -1.61
N THR A 533 -2.45 -16.73 -0.35
CA THR A 533 -3.64 -17.52 0.04
C THR A 533 -4.78 -16.68 0.62
N ARG A 534 -4.60 -15.35 0.72
CA ARG A 534 -5.56 -14.42 1.37
C ARG A 534 -6.14 -13.45 0.35
N VAL A 535 -7.05 -13.97 -0.48
CA VAL A 535 -7.65 -13.29 -1.64
C VAL A 535 -8.40 -11.99 -1.29
N HIS A 536 -9.08 -11.92 -0.14
CA HIS A 536 -9.80 -10.71 0.31
C HIS A 536 -8.89 -9.49 0.58
N LYS A 537 -7.56 -9.66 0.65
CA LYS A 537 -6.66 -8.51 0.77
C LYS A 537 -6.63 -7.67 -0.51
N ALA A 538 -6.71 -8.33 -1.66
CA ALA A 538 -6.63 -7.67 -2.95
C ALA A 538 -7.85 -6.79 -3.24
N GLU A 539 -9.00 -7.10 -2.64
CA GLU A 539 -10.25 -6.33 -2.81
C GLU A 539 -10.18 -4.90 -2.23
N GLN A 540 -9.11 -4.52 -1.55
CA GLN A 540 -8.90 -3.14 -1.10
C GLN A 540 -8.37 -2.18 -2.16
N ALA A 541 -7.97 -2.73 -3.30
CA ALA A 541 -7.44 -2.00 -4.42
C ALA A 541 -8.40 -0.90 -4.89
N VAL A 542 -7.86 0.29 -5.19
CA VAL A 542 -8.68 1.40 -5.71
C VAL A 542 -9.01 1.18 -7.19
N ILE A 543 -8.08 0.60 -7.94
CA ILE A 543 -8.25 0.14 -9.32
C ILE A 543 -8.21 -1.39 -9.32
N GLY A 544 -9.18 -2.03 -10.00
CA GLY A 544 -9.23 -3.49 -10.15
C GLY A 544 -8.03 -4.06 -10.94
N PRO A 545 -7.86 -5.39 -10.93
CA PRO A 545 -6.77 -6.04 -11.65
C PRO A 545 -6.92 -5.94 -13.17
N LYS A 546 -5.85 -6.26 -13.89
CA LYS A 546 -5.89 -6.49 -15.34
C LYS A 546 -6.83 -7.67 -15.70
N PRO A 547 -7.44 -7.70 -16.91
CA PRO A 547 -7.22 -6.77 -18.03
C PRO A 547 -8.10 -5.52 -17.99
N CYS A 548 -9.19 -5.52 -17.21
CA CYS A 548 -10.20 -4.47 -17.27
C CYS A 548 -9.86 -3.23 -16.45
N PHE A 549 -9.06 -3.34 -15.38
CA PHE A 549 -8.71 -2.23 -14.48
C PHE A 549 -9.93 -1.45 -13.96
N VAL A 550 -11.03 -2.15 -13.64
CA VAL A 550 -12.29 -1.51 -13.26
C VAL A 550 -12.09 -0.57 -12.07
N PRO A 551 -12.41 0.73 -12.20
CA PRO A 551 -12.34 1.66 -11.07
C PRO A 551 -13.35 1.27 -9.98
N SER A 552 -12.90 1.14 -8.74
CA SER A 552 -13.78 0.87 -7.60
C SER A 552 -14.63 2.10 -7.23
N ALA A 553 -15.65 1.92 -6.38
CA ALA A 553 -16.39 3.04 -5.80
C ALA A 553 -15.46 4.02 -5.04
N THR A 554 -14.35 3.52 -4.49
CA THR A 554 -13.33 4.37 -3.85
C THR A 554 -12.65 5.29 -4.85
N SER A 555 -12.40 4.82 -6.08
CA SER A 555 -11.83 5.64 -7.16
C SER A 555 -12.71 6.86 -7.47
N SER A 556 -14.04 6.68 -7.45
CA SER A 556 -14.99 7.77 -7.62
C SER A 556 -14.92 8.81 -6.49
N ILE A 557 -14.63 8.39 -5.26
CA ILE A 557 -14.40 9.32 -4.14
C ILE A 557 -13.09 10.09 -4.31
N PHE A 558 -12.01 9.45 -4.73
CA PHE A 558 -10.77 10.17 -5.08
C PHE A 558 -11.06 11.24 -6.13
N ARG A 559 -11.68 10.86 -7.25
CA ARG A 559 -12.05 11.78 -8.33
C ARG A 559 -12.90 12.95 -7.84
N MET A 560 -13.89 12.69 -6.98
CA MET A 560 -14.73 13.74 -6.43
C MET A 560 -13.90 14.73 -5.61
N PHE A 561 -13.04 14.25 -4.72
CA PHE A 561 -12.21 15.12 -3.89
C PHE A 561 -11.14 15.87 -4.69
N THR A 562 -10.53 15.25 -5.71
CA THR A 562 -9.47 15.86 -6.52
C THR A 562 -10.01 16.86 -7.54
N SER A 563 -11.24 16.69 -8.00
CA SER A 563 -11.88 17.59 -8.98
C SER A 563 -12.78 18.67 -8.35
N MET A 564 -13.30 18.44 -7.14
CA MET A 564 -14.28 19.31 -6.49
C MET A 564 -13.78 19.88 -5.16
N MET A 565 -12.50 20.21 -5.10
CA MET A 565 -11.87 20.96 -4.00
C MET A 565 -10.82 21.93 -4.56
N GLY A 566 -10.72 23.10 -3.94
CA GLY A 566 -9.63 24.05 -4.12
C GLY A 566 -8.54 23.91 -3.04
N PRO A 567 -7.40 24.59 -3.19
CA PRO A 567 -6.25 24.46 -2.28
C PRO A 567 -6.44 25.17 -0.93
N THR A 568 -7.38 26.10 -0.79
CA THR A 568 -7.58 26.86 0.45
C THR A 568 -8.82 26.39 1.19
N ARG A 569 -8.66 25.91 2.42
CA ARG A 569 -9.77 25.45 3.26
C ARG A 569 -10.57 26.63 3.77
N VAL A 570 -11.90 26.49 3.71
CA VAL A 570 -12.83 27.43 4.33
C VAL A 570 -13.77 26.70 5.27
N ASN A 571 -14.37 27.44 6.20
CA ASN A 571 -15.19 26.83 7.25
C ASN A 571 -16.56 26.37 6.72
N SER A 572 -16.99 25.16 7.10
CA SER A 572 -18.35 24.68 6.87
C SER A 572 -18.89 23.89 8.06
N TRP A 573 -20.20 24.01 8.29
CA TRP A 573 -20.88 23.31 9.38
C TRP A 573 -22.34 23.05 9.05
N VAL A 574 -22.98 22.17 9.83
CA VAL A 574 -24.40 21.84 9.66
C VAL A 574 -25.19 22.22 10.91
N THR A 575 -26.23 23.04 10.75
CA THR A 575 -27.20 23.33 11.81
C THR A 575 -28.44 22.46 11.64
N GLY A 576 -29.06 22.01 12.73
CA GLY A 576 -30.22 21.12 12.65
C GLY A 576 -29.90 19.72 12.14
N ASN A 577 -28.60 19.34 12.11
CA ASN A 577 -28.16 18.06 11.56
C ASN A 577 -28.83 16.87 12.26
N PRO A 578 -29.59 16.02 11.55
CA PRO A 578 -30.18 14.84 12.13
C PRO A 578 -29.11 13.95 12.76
N THR A 579 -29.40 13.37 13.92
CA THR A 579 -28.48 12.42 14.57
C THR A 579 -29.13 11.06 14.68
N LYS A 580 -28.39 10.02 14.32
CA LYS A 580 -28.80 8.63 14.48
C LYS A 580 -27.96 7.97 15.56
N ARG A 581 -28.63 7.26 16.47
CA ARG A 581 -27.96 6.35 17.40
C ARG A 581 -27.62 5.07 16.64
N ILE A 582 -26.33 4.81 16.52
CA ILE A 582 -25.77 3.64 15.83
C ILE A 582 -25.52 2.49 16.81
N PHE A 583 -25.08 1.35 16.28
CA PHE A 583 -24.53 0.24 17.04
C PHE A 583 -23.57 0.73 18.17
N GLU A 584 -23.63 0.06 19.32
CA GLU A 584 -23.01 0.47 20.60
C GLU A 584 -23.52 1.76 21.26
N GLY A 585 -24.53 2.42 20.67
CA GLY A 585 -25.20 3.55 21.30
C GLY A 585 -24.52 4.91 21.09
N THR A 586 -23.44 4.96 20.30
CA THR A 586 -22.86 6.21 19.81
C THR A 586 -23.87 6.95 18.94
N SER A 587 -23.90 8.28 19.00
CA SER A 587 -24.78 9.09 18.14
C SER A 587 -23.96 9.82 17.09
N LEU A 588 -24.34 9.68 15.84
CA LEU A 588 -23.66 10.20 14.67
C LEU A 588 -24.59 11.16 13.91
N ALA A 589 -24.11 12.36 13.61
CA ALA A 589 -24.80 13.34 12.77
C ALA A 589 -24.78 12.89 11.29
N SER A 590 -25.89 13.01 10.55
CA SER A 590 -26.00 12.40 9.21
C SER A 590 -25.13 13.07 8.16
N LEU A 591 -25.10 14.41 8.11
CA LEU A 591 -24.34 15.16 7.11
C LEU A 591 -22.96 15.57 7.64
N VAL A 592 -21.91 15.35 6.85
CA VAL A 592 -20.52 15.74 7.17
C VAL A 592 -19.96 16.57 6.02
N PRO A 593 -19.77 17.90 6.20
CA PRO A 593 -19.25 18.76 5.16
C PRO A 593 -17.72 18.93 5.22
N VAL A 594 -17.15 19.31 4.07
CA VAL A 594 -15.82 19.89 3.90
C VAL A 594 -15.87 20.89 2.75
N SER A 595 -15.13 21.99 2.88
CA SER A 595 -15.21 23.10 1.92
C SER A 595 -13.87 23.77 1.69
N SER A 596 -13.71 24.30 0.49
CA SER A 596 -12.49 24.99 0.06
C SER A 596 -12.81 26.05 -1.00
N VAL A 597 -11.84 26.91 -1.31
CA VAL A 597 -11.87 27.88 -2.40
C VAL A 597 -10.59 27.76 -3.23
N ASP A 598 -10.65 28.25 -4.47
CA ASP A 598 -9.48 28.42 -5.34
C ASP A 598 -9.20 29.90 -5.67
N GLU A 599 -8.11 30.13 -6.42
CA GLU A 599 -7.63 31.47 -6.77
C GLU A 599 -8.57 32.18 -7.75
N GLU A 600 -9.34 31.42 -8.53
CA GLU A 600 -10.38 31.93 -9.43
C GLU A 600 -11.64 32.38 -8.68
N GLY A 601 -11.73 32.09 -7.38
CA GLY A 601 -12.88 32.43 -6.53
C GLY A 601 -14.01 31.41 -6.59
N ASN A 602 -13.78 30.22 -7.15
CA ASN A 602 -14.74 29.13 -7.04
C ASN A 602 -14.82 28.68 -5.59
N LEU A 603 -16.05 28.45 -5.11
CA LEU A 603 -16.30 27.85 -3.81
C LEU A 603 -16.70 26.39 -3.99
N TYR A 604 -16.02 25.51 -3.27
CA TYR A 604 -16.26 24.08 -3.26
C TYR A 604 -16.85 23.62 -1.93
N LEU A 605 -17.81 22.70 -2.01
CA LEU A 605 -18.40 22.03 -0.86
C LEU A 605 -18.64 20.57 -1.20
N ILE A 606 -18.07 19.65 -0.42
CA ILE A 606 -18.44 18.23 -0.43
C ILE A 606 -19.21 17.93 0.84
N VAL A 607 -20.35 17.25 0.72
CA VAL A 607 -21.17 16.77 1.83
C VAL A 607 -21.36 15.26 1.72
N ILE A 608 -20.95 14.53 2.75
CA ILE A 608 -21.20 13.10 2.87
C ILE A 608 -22.42 12.88 3.76
N ASN A 609 -23.47 12.26 3.21
CA ASN A 609 -24.57 11.72 4.02
C ASN A 609 -24.22 10.29 4.43
N ARG A 610 -23.86 10.09 5.69
CA ARG A 610 -23.53 8.75 6.20
C ARG A 610 -24.74 7.94 6.67
N ASP A 611 -25.97 8.47 6.62
CA ASP A 611 -27.14 7.66 6.97
C ASP A 611 -27.43 6.64 5.89
N ARG A 612 -27.37 5.36 6.25
CA ARG A 612 -27.66 4.23 5.37
C ARG A 612 -28.99 4.29 4.61
N SER A 613 -30.01 4.94 5.16
CA SER A 613 -31.41 4.77 4.72
C SER A 613 -32.22 6.06 4.63
N ALA A 614 -31.81 7.11 5.34
CA ALA A 614 -32.53 8.37 5.34
C ALA A 614 -31.87 9.35 4.37
N GLU A 615 -32.68 9.90 3.47
CA GLU A 615 -32.34 11.15 2.80
C GLU A 615 -32.39 12.29 3.81
N VAL A 616 -31.64 13.35 3.55
CA VAL A 616 -31.67 14.55 4.38
C VAL A 616 -31.88 15.75 3.48
N GLU A 617 -33.06 16.35 3.58
CA GLU A 617 -33.33 17.66 2.98
C GLU A 617 -32.61 18.74 3.81
N ALA A 618 -31.77 19.55 3.16
CA ALA A 618 -31.11 20.66 3.80
C ALA A 618 -30.98 21.86 2.88
N GLU A 619 -31.02 23.04 3.49
CA GLU A 619 -30.72 24.30 2.82
C GLU A 619 -29.20 24.50 2.77
N VAL A 620 -28.63 24.58 1.57
CA VAL A 620 -27.23 24.94 1.33
C VAL A 620 -27.13 26.45 1.23
N ARG A 621 -26.33 27.04 2.13
CA ARG A 621 -26.10 28.50 2.20
C ARG A 621 -24.62 28.81 2.16
N THR A 622 -24.25 29.67 1.24
CA THR A 622 -22.90 30.24 1.16
C THR A 622 -22.90 31.65 1.78
N ARG A 623 -21.76 32.04 2.34
CA ARG A 623 -21.51 33.39 2.88
C ARG A 623 -20.14 33.83 2.43
N GLY A 624 -19.96 35.14 2.27
CA GLY A 624 -18.65 35.70 1.89
C GLY A 624 -18.29 35.50 0.42
N THR A 625 -19.22 35.07 -0.43
CA THR A 625 -19.07 35.02 -1.89
C THR A 625 -20.08 35.94 -2.55
N ASP A 626 -19.78 36.36 -3.79
CA ASP A 626 -20.79 36.94 -4.68
C ASP A 626 -21.81 35.86 -5.12
N ALA A 627 -22.88 36.30 -5.77
CA ALA A 627 -23.86 35.39 -6.34
C ALA A 627 -23.20 34.57 -7.46
N ALA A 628 -23.29 33.25 -7.35
CA ALA A 628 -22.65 32.35 -8.32
C ALA A 628 -23.27 32.52 -9.71
N SER A 629 -22.42 32.60 -10.75
CA SER A 629 -22.86 32.60 -12.14
C SER A 629 -23.30 31.21 -12.60
N ALA A 630 -22.68 30.16 -12.04
CA ALA A 630 -23.02 28.76 -12.28
C ALA A 630 -22.78 27.90 -11.03
N LEU A 631 -23.57 26.84 -10.89
CA LEU A 631 -23.35 25.78 -9.92
C LEU A 631 -23.19 24.45 -10.66
N GLU A 632 -22.04 23.81 -10.50
CA GLU A 632 -21.82 22.42 -10.89
C GLU A 632 -22.06 21.50 -9.68
N LEU A 633 -22.84 20.45 -9.89
CA LEU A 633 -23.26 19.50 -8.86
C LEU A 633 -22.83 18.09 -9.27
N TRP A 634 -22.11 17.42 -8.39
CA TRP A 634 -21.73 16.01 -8.54
C TRP A 634 -22.39 15.19 -7.45
N SER A 635 -23.00 14.05 -7.78
CA SER A 635 -23.63 13.15 -6.82
C SER A 635 -23.15 11.72 -7.03
N LEU A 636 -22.62 11.10 -5.98
CA LEU A 636 -22.19 9.71 -5.96
C LEU A 636 -23.11 8.92 -5.01
N THR A 637 -23.80 7.94 -5.56
CA THR A 637 -24.64 6.99 -4.80
C THR A 637 -24.67 5.64 -5.55
N GLY A 638 -25.44 4.68 -5.04
CA GLY A 638 -25.67 3.41 -5.70
C GLY A 638 -26.98 2.77 -5.23
N PRO A 639 -27.45 1.71 -5.90
CA PRO A 639 -28.68 1.00 -5.53
C PRO A 639 -28.72 0.50 -4.07
N SER A 640 -27.55 0.35 -3.46
CA SER A 640 -27.31 -0.04 -2.08
C SER A 640 -25.97 0.53 -1.61
N TYR A 641 -25.81 0.78 -0.31
CA TYR A 641 -24.51 1.09 0.31
C TYR A 641 -23.45 -0.01 0.08
N LEU A 642 -23.88 -1.23 -0.24
CA LEU A 642 -23.01 -2.35 -0.58
C LEU A 642 -22.71 -2.48 -2.09
N SER A 643 -23.11 -1.51 -2.92
CA SER A 643 -22.88 -1.58 -4.37
C SER A 643 -21.39 -1.50 -4.69
N ILE A 644 -20.97 -2.27 -5.70
CA ILE A 644 -19.59 -2.36 -6.22
C ILE A 644 -19.63 -2.19 -7.75
N ASN A 645 -18.51 -1.79 -8.35
CA ASN A 645 -18.33 -1.83 -9.79
C ASN A 645 -17.70 -3.18 -10.17
N THR A 646 -18.17 -3.82 -11.23
CA THR A 646 -17.61 -5.08 -11.76
C THR A 646 -17.28 -4.95 -13.24
N GLU A 647 -16.70 -5.98 -13.86
CA GLU A 647 -16.47 -5.96 -15.31
C GLU A 647 -17.78 -5.92 -16.10
N GLU A 648 -18.85 -6.56 -15.60
CA GLU A 648 -20.16 -6.58 -16.24
C GLU A 648 -20.99 -5.30 -16.00
N ASP A 649 -20.71 -4.59 -14.89
CA ASP A 649 -21.43 -3.38 -14.47
C ASP A 649 -20.42 -2.36 -13.90
N PRO A 650 -19.53 -1.79 -14.74
CA PRO A 650 -18.41 -0.96 -14.29
C PRO A 650 -18.84 0.41 -13.74
N ASP A 651 -20.06 0.84 -14.05
CA ASP A 651 -20.60 2.16 -13.69
C ASP A 651 -21.73 2.09 -12.64
N ARG A 652 -21.88 0.95 -11.96
CA ARG A 652 -22.92 0.74 -10.93
C ARG A 652 -22.89 1.78 -9.82
N VAL A 653 -21.70 2.25 -9.47
CA VAL A 653 -21.39 3.33 -8.53
C VAL A 653 -20.55 4.37 -9.26
N SER A 654 -21.23 5.35 -9.84
CA SER A 654 -20.66 6.39 -10.70
C SER A 654 -21.09 7.79 -10.25
N ILE A 655 -20.34 8.80 -10.71
CA ILE A 655 -20.62 10.21 -10.40
C ILE A 655 -21.60 10.76 -11.43
N GLU A 656 -22.78 11.15 -10.96
CA GLU A 656 -23.75 11.90 -11.76
C GLU A 656 -23.47 13.39 -11.69
N ARG A 657 -23.54 14.08 -12.83
CA ARG A 657 -23.19 15.50 -12.94
C ARG A 657 -24.34 16.33 -13.47
N SER A 658 -24.51 17.54 -12.93
CA SER A 658 -25.40 18.54 -13.50
C SER A 658 -24.83 19.95 -13.31
N VAL A 659 -25.27 20.88 -14.17
CA VAL A 659 -24.89 22.29 -14.10
C VAL A 659 -26.15 23.14 -14.10
N VAL A 660 -26.20 24.12 -13.20
CA VAL A 660 -27.28 25.08 -13.09
C VAL A 660 -26.72 26.48 -13.28
N GLU A 661 -27.15 27.15 -14.34
CA GLU A 661 -26.83 28.55 -14.61
C GLU A 661 -27.63 29.46 -13.69
N GLN A 662 -26.99 30.49 -13.15
CA GLN A 662 -27.58 31.50 -12.26
C GLN A 662 -28.39 30.86 -11.11
N PRO A 663 -27.77 30.00 -10.30
CA PRO A 663 -28.45 29.34 -9.19
C PRO A 663 -28.97 30.39 -8.18
N PRO A 664 -30.05 30.09 -7.45
CA PRO A 664 -30.52 30.97 -6.38
C PRO A 664 -29.46 31.05 -5.26
N GLU A 665 -29.39 32.17 -4.54
CA GLU A 665 -28.45 32.38 -3.42
C GLU A 665 -28.58 31.32 -2.31
N SER A 666 -29.76 30.71 -2.18
CA SER A 666 -30.01 29.62 -1.26
C SER A 666 -30.72 28.49 -1.97
N ILE A 667 -30.18 27.29 -1.83
CA ILE A 667 -30.62 26.10 -2.52
C ILE A 667 -31.13 25.10 -1.49
N VAL A 668 -32.29 24.50 -1.73
CA VAL A 668 -32.69 23.30 -0.98
C VAL A 668 -32.27 22.09 -1.79
N TYR A 669 -31.53 21.19 -1.15
CA TYR A 669 -31.07 19.93 -1.75
C TYR A 669 -31.40 18.76 -0.82
N THR A 670 -31.87 17.67 -1.43
CA THR A 670 -32.13 16.42 -0.71
C THR A 670 -30.95 15.49 -0.93
N PHE A 671 -30.10 15.40 0.10
CA PHE A 671 -28.94 14.53 0.10
C PHE A 671 -29.39 13.06 0.14
N PRO A 672 -29.13 12.25 -0.91
CA PRO A 672 -29.57 10.86 -0.94
C PRO A 672 -29.02 10.06 0.25
N PRO A 673 -29.68 8.97 0.67
CA PRO A 673 -29.12 8.06 1.65
C PRO A 673 -27.73 7.57 1.21
N HIS A 674 -26.80 7.50 2.17
CA HIS A 674 -25.46 6.95 1.97
C HIS A 674 -24.79 7.41 0.67
N SER A 675 -24.53 8.71 0.59
CA SER A 675 -24.05 9.37 -0.63
C SER A 675 -22.97 10.39 -0.33
N ALA A 676 -22.23 10.78 -1.36
CA ALA A 676 -21.43 11.99 -1.37
C ALA A 676 -21.97 12.95 -2.44
N THR A 677 -22.08 14.23 -2.11
CA THR A 677 -22.51 15.27 -3.06
C THR A 677 -21.52 16.42 -3.01
N ALA A 678 -21.02 16.84 -4.17
CA ALA A 678 -20.12 17.98 -4.30
C ALA A 678 -20.80 19.13 -5.06
N PHE A 679 -20.51 20.35 -4.64
CA PHE A 679 -20.99 21.60 -5.22
C PHE A 679 -19.76 22.45 -5.56
N LYS A 680 -19.72 22.98 -6.78
CA LYS A 680 -18.79 24.02 -7.22
C LYS A 680 -19.58 25.26 -7.62
N PHE A 681 -19.52 26.29 -6.81
CA PHE A 681 -20.11 27.59 -7.06
C PHE A 681 -19.08 28.47 -7.78
N SER A 682 -19.32 28.77 -9.05
CA SER A 682 -18.43 29.63 -9.85
C SER A 682 -18.89 31.09 -9.76
N PRO A 683 -17.97 32.06 -9.61
CA PRO A 683 -18.31 33.49 -9.48
C PRO A 683 -18.89 34.12 -10.76
#